data_AF-A0A382AX91-F1
#
_entry.id   AF-A0A382AX91-F1
#
_cell.length_a   1.000
_cell.length_b   1.000
_cell.length_c   1.000
_cell.angle_alpha   90.00
_cell.angle_beta   90.00
_cell.angle_gamma   90.00
#
_symmetry.space_group_name_H-M   'P 1'
#
loop_
_entity.id
_entity.type
_entity.pdbx_description
1 polymer ?
#
loop_
_entity_poly.entity_id
_entity_poly.type
_entity_poly.pdbx_seq_one_letter_code
_entity_poly.pdbx_strand_id
1 'polypeptide(L)'
;VNFGIHFFLTAALCLLSSPAAVGADKKAKPTAPSSAYHQQVKQLLPVAWWSFENRRADLGEIEGTVDFGQKGPSSKQFKSFNEDNLAARFGDGSKEATGVIRMEDIGPGSQFDFDNGDPITIEAWVNPDKDLKAGATAYILGKGRTNNRGQQPHNQNYGLRIFRSGNSVYLSFLFRSRTVGAHKSAWHRWDSSEGFSLGSGWHHVAVTYLFGKPESIRGYIDGERVKGAWNPAYAGATTQPPIVDDDDLWVGSSMGRITAVGFRGQMDEVALYRRILTEEQLTQRYPIEPYIPKFVVGSLRPGRVRVEIVENLSKRSSWPRRFGKPATSYDEDVFGFFQVPEKYTGSGVRDAWSNPFLLRAAAKIALPKGEHEWLLRVRGKGRLWLDGKVIAEINYGKFGGGAHNNVQEVALAEGKNLRYLGPGDREKLLKVTSEGREHLIVLEMIAGNGSQRATLGETSLSVKNKEGGFTLMSPRKRTVQLTDQGWTSYRRERMSYYQSLNQIRRLTLRKSEADYWQQRHATAREAITKKKPLGHKSIDAFLEASWAKANTAAAKTAGEIDFTQTIRPILSERCFRCHDNKSKGGLRLSLRAGAIAGGDSEMAAINPGKPEESLLLKRIHPAAGDDIMPPKGKPLSQSER
;
A
#
# COMPACT_ATOMS: atom_id res chain seq x y z
N VAL A 1 -18.74 81.85 -15.76
CA VAL A 1 -20.05 82.54 -15.68
C VAL A 1 -21.04 81.54 -15.14
N ASN A 2 -21.81 81.90 -14.11
CA ASN A 2 -22.65 81.00 -13.32
C ASN A 2 -24.13 81.18 -13.70
N PHE A 3 -24.86 80.07 -13.88
CA PHE A 3 -26.32 79.91 -13.76
C PHE A 3 -26.57 78.40 -13.66
N GLY A 4 -27.34 77.81 -12.74
CA GLY A 4 -28.15 78.37 -11.64
C GLY A 4 -29.65 78.11 -11.81
N ILE A 5 -30.27 77.54 -10.75
CA ILE A 5 -31.72 77.52 -10.39
C ILE A 5 -32.62 76.54 -11.19
N HIS A 6 -33.54 75.73 -10.63
CA HIS A 6 -33.75 75.14 -9.28
C HIS A 6 -34.85 74.03 -9.30
N PHE A 7 -35.01 73.29 -8.18
CA PHE A 7 -36.21 72.69 -7.53
C PHE A 7 -35.89 71.29 -6.94
N PHE A 8 -35.83 70.99 -5.62
CA PHE A 8 -36.73 71.19 -4.46
C PHE A 8 -38.07 70.41 -4.56
N LEU A 9 -38.57 69.66 -3.55
CA LEU A 9 -38.26 69.54 -2.10
C LEU A 9 -38.84 68.23 -1.47
N THR A 10 -38.26 67.71 -0.35
CA THR A 10 -38.89 66.88 0.76
C THR A 10 -39.53 65.50 0.46
N ALA A 11 -39.62 64.50 1.36
CA ALA A 11 -39.11 64.20 2.74
C ALA A 11 -39.08 62.63 2.88
N ALA A 12 -38.58 61.93 3.91
CA ALA A 12 -38.17 62.20 5.31
C ALA A 12 -37.00 61.22 5.70
N LEU A 13 -36.00 61.62 6.50
CA LEU A 13 -35.85 61.36 7.97
C LEU A 13 -36.25 59.94 8.45
N CYS A 14 -35.49 59.21 9.28
CA CYS A 14 -34.22 59.52 9.97
C CYS A 14 -33.55 58.25 10.60
N LEU A 15 -32.20 58.27 10.79
CA LEU A 15 -31.42 57.69 11.92
C LEU A 15 -31.47 56.15 12.18
N LEU A 16 -30.40 55.38 12.51
CA LEU A 16 -28.99 55.63 12.90
C LEU A 16 -28.05 54.48 12.44
N SER A 17 -26.77 54.76 12.16
CA SER A 17 -25.61 54.06 12.77
C SER A 17 -24.25 54.61 12.25
N SER A 18 -23.22 54.52 13.10
CA SER A 18 -21.92 55.21 12.96
C SER A 18 -20.90 54.52 12.02
N PRO A 19 -19.87 55.23 11.53
CA PRO A 19 -18.97 54.72 10.48
C PRO A 19 -17.81 53.87 11.03
N ALA A 20 -17.38 52.88 10.26
CA ALA A 20 -16.16 52.09 10.50
C ALA A 20 -15.28 52.00 9.25
N ALA A 21 -14.10 52.61 9.35
CA ALA A 21 -12.90 52.52 8.50
C ALA A 21 -12.96 51.72 7.18
N VAL A 22 -12.80 52.43 6.05
CA VAL A 22 -12.35 51.85 4.78
C VAL A 22 -10.90 51.36 4.94
N GLY A 23 -10.72 50.04 5.05
CA GLY A 23 -9.41 49.40 4.99
C GLY A 23 -8.90 49.33 3.55
N ALA A 24 -7.66 49.73 3.33
CA ALA A 24 -7.09 49.86 1.98
C ALA A 24 -7.00 48.53 1.21
N ASP A 25 -7.51 48.52 -0.02
CA ASP A 25 -7.30 47.44 -0.98
C ASP A 25 -5.80 47.22 -1.24
N LYS A 26 -5.30 46.05 -0.85
CA LYS A 26 -3.95 45.63 -1.22
C LYS A 26 -3.94 45.27 -2.70
N LYS A 27 -3.40 46.18 -3.52
CA LYS A 27 -3.11 45.98 -4.95
C LYS A 27 -2.66 44.54 -5.22
N ALA A 28 -3.43 43.82 -6.05
CA ALA A 28 -3.05 42.49 -6.48
C ALA A 28 -1.66 42.52 -7.12
N LYS A 29 -0.79 41.57 -6.75
CA LYS A 29 0.48 41.36 -7.45
C LYS A 29 0.20 41.06 -8.94
N PRO A 30 1.10 41.42 -9.86
CA PRO A 30 1.04 40.92 -11.23
C PRO A 30 0.95 39.40 -11.21
N THR A 31 -0.02 38.82 -11.91
CA THR A 31 -0.13 37.37 -12.06
C THR A 31 1.13 36.83 -12.72
N ALA A 32 1.73 35.81 -12.12
CA ALA A 32 2.87 35.11 -12.71
C ALA A 32 2.51 34.58 -14.11
N PRO A 33 3.47 34.46 -15.04
CA PRO A 33 3.20 33.87 -16.35
C PRO A 33 2.69 32.43 -16.17
N SER A 34 1.61 32.11 -16.88
CA SER A 34 0.95 30.80 -16.84
C SER A 34 1.95 29.68 -17.12
N SER A 35 2.02 28.71 -16.20
CA SER A 35 2.99 27.61 -16.25
C SER A 35 2.90 26.82 -17.57
N ALA A 36 3.99 26.18 -17.98
CA ALA A 36 3.97 25.31 -19.17
C ALA A 36 2.91 24.19 -19.04
N TYR A 37 2.66 23.70 -17.82
CA TYR A 37 1.59 22.75 -17.55
C TYR A 37 0.19 23.37 -17.81
N HIS A 38 -0.10 24.56 -17.29
CA HIS A 38 -1.38 25.24 -17.46
C HIS A 38 -1.66 25.53 -18.94
N GLN A 39 -0.63 25.87 -19.72
CA GLN A 39 -0.73 26.02 -21.17
C GLN A 39 -1.11 24.70 -21.87
N GLN A 40 -0.47 23.58 -21.51
CA GLN A 40 -0.80 22.26 -22.06
C GLN A 40 -2.22 21.78 -21.68
N VAL A 41 -2.75 22.15 -20.51
CA VAL A 41 -4.15 21.85 -20.15
C VAL A 41 -5.11 22.72 -20.95
N LYS A 42 -4.90 24.04 -20.93
CA LYS A 42 -5.75 25.02 -21.62
C LYS A 42 -5.84 24.78 -23.13
N GLN A 43 -4.74 24.40 -23.78
CA GLN A 43 -4.71 24.08 -25.22
C GLN A 43 -5.57 22.86 -25.60
N LEU A 44 -5.85 21.96 -24.66
CA LEU A 44 -6.66 20.77 -24.90
C LEU A 44 -8.17 20.99 -24.68
N LEU A 45 -8.57 22.21 -24.32
CA LEU A 45 -9.96 22.66 -24.19
C LEU A 45 -10.81 21.72 -23.30
N PRO A 46 -10.51 21.63 -21.99
CA PRO A 46 -11.37 20.94 -21.03
C PRO A 46 -12.75 21.62 -20.94
N VAL A 47 -13.80 20.84 -20.66
CA VAL A 47 -15.16 21.35 -20.41
C VAL A 47 -15.33 21.85 -18.97
N ALA A 48 -14.47 21.42 -18.05
CA ALA A 48 -14.27 22.04 -16.75
C ALA A 48 -12.82 21.85 -16.29
N TRP A 49 -12.23 22.86 -15.65
CA TRP A 49 -10.85 22.85 -15.17
C TRP A 49 -10.70 23.74 -13.92
N TRP A 50 -10.03 23.20 -12.90
CA TRP A 50 -9.70 23.90 -11.66
C TRP A 50 -8.19 23.85 -11.45
N SER A 51 -7.52 24.97 -11.70
CA SER A 51 -6.07 25.13 -11.53
C SER A 51 -5.64 25.67 -10.18
N PHE A 52 -6.57 26.24 -9.40
CA PHE A 52 -6.36 26.88 -8.09
C PHE A 52 -5.22 27.94 -7.98
N GLU A 53 -4.46 28.21 -9.05
CA GLU A 53 -3.37 29.20 -9.13
C GLU A 53 -3.88 30.62 -8.83
N ASN A 54 -5.11 30.93 -9.23
CA ASN A 54 -5.78 32.20 -8.97
C ASN A 54 -7.06 31.99 -8.17
N ARG A 55 -7.21 32.71 -7.04
CA ARG A 55 -8.46 32.77 -6.27
C ARG A 55 -9.49 33.62 -7.03
N ARG A 56 -10.36 33.01 -7.84
CA ARG A 56 -11.44 33.69 -8.59
C ARG A 56 -12.75 32.90 -8.62
N ALA A 57 -13.81 33.58 -9.05
CA ALA A 57 -15.22 33.24 -8.88
C ALA A 57 -15.76 32.17 -9.86
N ASP A 58 -14.90 31.63 -10.71
CA ASP A 58 -15.18 30.66 -11.77
C ASP A 58 -15.00 29.20 -11.34
N LEU A 59 -14.63 28.96 -10.07
CA LEU A 59 -14.45 27.61 -9.53
C LEU A 59 -15.78 26.88 -9.25
N GLY A 60 -16.90 27.58 -9.07
CA GLY A 60 -18.18 27.01 -8.64
C GLY A 60 -18.54 27.34 -7.18
N GLU A 61 -19.68 26.82 -6.71
CA GLU A 61 -20.13 26.98 -5.32
C GLU A 61 -19.26 26.11 -4.39
N ILE A 62 -18.70 26.72 -3.35
CA ILE A 62 -17.86 26.02 -2.38
C ILE A 62 -18.70 25.67 -1.16
N GLU A 63 -18.77 24.38 -0.82
CA GLU A 63 -19.48 23.93 0.36
C GLU A 63 -18.60 23.09 1.29
N GLY A 64 -18.70 23.32 2.60
CA GLY A 64 -17.82 22.69 3.59
C GLY A 64 -16.40 23.27 3.58
N THR A 65 -15.40 22.45 3.87
CA THR A 65 -14.03 22.93 4.11
C THR A 65 -13.13 22.76 2.89
N VAL A 66 -12.94 23.85 2.13
CA VAL A 66 -11.92 23.96 1.07
C VAL A 66 -11.01 25.17 1.36
N ASP A 67 -9.70 24.95 1.46
CA ASP A 67 -8.70 25.97 1.76
C ASP A 67 -7.76 26.18 0.55
N PHE A 68 -7.71 27.40 0.02
CA PHE A 68 -7.03 27.75 -1.24
C PHE A 68 -5.71 28.49 -1.03
N GLY A 69 -4.78 28.36 -1.96
CA GLY A 69 -3.45 29.00 -1.85
C GLY A 69 -2.46 28.14 -1.07
N GLN A 70 -2.68 26.84 -1.04
CA GLN A 70 -1.80 25.84 -0.47
C GLN A 70 -0.64 25.58 -1.44
N LYS A 71 0.50 25.05 -0.97
CA LYS A 71 1.63 24.77 -1.87
C LYS A 71 1.31 23.60 -2.81
N GLY A 72 1.30 23.85 -4.12
CA GLY A 72 1.04 22.87 -5.17
C GLY A 72 2.27 22.05 -5.59
N PRO A 73 2.14 21.24 -6.67
CA PRO A 73 3.26 20.76 -7.48
C PRO A 73 4.13 21.94 -7.93
N SER A 74 5.46 21.83 -7.90
CA SER A 74 6.37 22.94 -8.21
C SER A 74 7.55 22.56 -9.10
N SER A 75 8.14 23.56 -9.78
CA SER A 75 9.32 23.47 -10.68
C SER A 75 10.48 22.63 -10.13
N LYS A 76 10.69 22.65 -8.80
CA LYS A 76 11.73 21.88 -8.07
C LYS A 76 11.58 20.37 -8.23
N GLN A 77 10.37 19.89 -8.51
CA GLN A 77 10.04 18.48 -8.64
C GLN A 77 9.45 18.14 -10.02
N PHE A 78 8.71 19.08 -10.63
CA PHE A 78 8.00 18.91 -11.90
C PHE A 78 8.25 20.12 -12.78
N LYS A 79 9.07 19.96 -13.83
CA LYS A 79 9.64 21.10 -14.58
C LYS A 79 8.61 21.99 -15.28
N SER A 80 7.40 21.48 -15.51
CA SER A 80 6.30 22.17 -16.19
C SER A 80 5.54 23.17 -15.30
N PHE A 81 5.68 23.07 -13.98
CA PHE A 81 5.01 23.95 -13.01
C PHE A 81 5.87 25.15 -12.64
N ASN A 82 5.22 26.25 -12.22
CA ASN A 82 5.87 27.38 -11.57
C ASN A 82 6.45 26.97 -10.20
N GLU A 83 7.38 27.73 -9.61
CA GLU A 83 7.95 27.39 -8.29
C GLU A 83 6.94 27.62 -7.16
N ASP A 84 6.14 28.67 -7.30
CA ASP A 84 5.16 29.20 -6.36
C ASP A 84 3.71 28.78 -6.67
N ASN A 85 3.54 27.77 -7.52
CA ASN A 85 2.23 27.23 -7.90
C ASN A 85 1.38 26.83 -6.67
N LEU A 86 0.07 27.08 -6.78
CA LEU A 86 -0.89 26.98 -5.68
C LEU A 86 -1.93 25.90 -5.95
N ALA A 87 -2.36 25.24 -4.88
CA ALA A 87 -3.36 24.17 -4.89
C ALA A 87 -4.49 24.46 -3.88
N ALA A 88 -5.55 23.66 -3.94
CA ALA A 88 -6.60 23.62 -2.93
C ALA A 88 -6.41 22.41 -1.99
N ARG A 89 -6.76 22.60 -0.71
CA ARG A 89 -6.87 21.52 0.28
C ARG A 89 -8.34 21.28 0.60
N PHE A 90 -8.74 20.02 0.58
CA PHE A 90 -10.09 19.56 0.93
C PHE A 90 -10.01 18.94 2.33
N GLY A 91 -10.84 19.47 3.25
CA GLY A 91 -10.77 19.20 4.69
C GLY A 91 -9.66 19.98 5.42
N ASP A 92 -9.80 20.12 6.73
CA ASP A 92 -8.86 20.82 7.63
C ASP A 92 -7.70 19.93 8.13
N GLY A 93 -7.76 18.61 7.89
CA GLY A 93 -6.83 17.62 8.46
C GLY A 93 -7.36 16.91 9.71
N SER A 94 -8.58 17.23 10.15
CA SER A 94 -9.37 16.38 11.02
C SER A 94 -9.92 15.15 10.25
N LYS A 95 -10.70 14.34 10.96
CA LYS A 95 -11.49 13.23 10.37
C LYS A 95 -12.96 13.61 10.17
N GLU A 96 -13.31 14.85 10.46
CA GLU A 96 -14.69 15.31 10.64
C GLU A 96 -15.12 16.31 9.56
N ALA A 97 -14.17 17.03 8.96
CA ALA A 97 -14.42 17.98 7.88
C ALA A 97 -13.89 17.50 6.51
N THR A 98 -14.69 17.77 5.48
CA THR A 98 -14.33 17.70 4.05
C THR A 98 -15.00 18.88 3.35
N GLY A 99 -14.54 19.21 2.14
CA GLY A 99 -15.20 20.18 1.27
C GLY A 99 -15.68 19.55 -0.03
N VAL A 100 -16.48 20.31 -0.78
CA VAL A 100 -16.83 20.05 -2.17
C VAL A 100 -16.82 21.38 -2.92
N ILE A 101 -16.49 21.32 -4.20
CA ILE A 101 -16.75 22.42 -5.14
C ILE A 101 -17.81 21.92 -6.12
N ARG A 102 -18.94 22.62 -6.19
CA ARG A 102 -20.15 22.28 -6.91
C ARG A 102 -20.28 23.16 -8.16
N MET A 103 -20.42 22.53 -9.32
CA MET A 103 -20.85 23.19 -10.55
C MET A 103 -22.29 22.81 -10.81
N GLU A 104 -23.16 23.82 -10.89
CA GLU A 104 -24.53 23.65 -11.34
C GLU A 104 -24.55 23.11 -12.78
N ASP A 105 -25.39 22.12 -13.02
CA ASP A 105 -25.67 21.67 -14.38
C ASP A 105 -26.77 22.54 -15.02
N ILE A 106 -26.56 22.96 -16.26
CA ILE A 106 -27.47 23.87 -16.99
C ILE A 106 -28.69 23.15 -17.61
N GLY A 107 -28.80 21.84 -17.43
CA GLY A 107 -29.90 21.02 -17.92
C GLY A 107 -29.60 20.25 -19.21
N PRO A 108 -30.62 19.64 -19.84
CA PRO A 108 -30.43 18.56 -20.78
C PRO A 108 -29.55 18.90 -22.00
N GLY A 109 -28.56 18.05 -22.27
CA GLY A 109 -27.57 18.29 -23.32
C GLY A 109 -26.40 19.15 -22.84
N SER A 110 -26.19 19.19 -21.53
CA SER A 110 -25.13 19.92 -20.86
C SER A 110 -23.74 19.46 -21.33
N GLN A 111 -22.74 20.34 -21.20
CA GLN A 111 -21.35 19.97 -21.47
C GLN A 111 -20.84 18.83 -20.56
N PHE A 112 -21.53 18.56 -19.45
CA PHE A 112 -21.25 17.49 -18.49
C PHE A 112 -22.06 16.19 -18.73
N ASP A 113 -22.95 16.15 -19.72
CA ASP A 113 -23.74 14.97 -20.09
C ASP A 113 -22.96 14.07 -21.06
N PHE A 114 -22.49 12.90 -20.61
CA PHE A 114 -21.77 11.93 -21.44
C PHE A 114 -22.63 10.68 -21.66
N ASP A 115 -23.07 10.42 -22.89
CA ASP A 115 -23.86 9.21 -23.23
C ASP A 115 -23.00 8.16 -23.97
N ASN A 116 -23.63 7.09 -24.46
CA ASN A 116 -22.96 5.98 -25.11
C ASN A 116 -22.24 6.42 -26.40
N GLY A 117 -20.96 6.09 -26.52
CA GLY A 117 -20.11 6.57 -27.61
C GLY A 117 -19.41 7.90 -27.33
N ASP A 118 -19.69 8.59 -26.22
CA ASP A 118 -18.91 9.77 -25.83
C ASP A 118 -17.53 9.38 -25.26
N PRO A 119 -16.46 10.07 -25.67
CA PRO A 119 -15.14 9.95 -25.04
C PRO A 119 -15.02 10.89 -23.82
N ILE A 120 -14.59 10.35 -22.69
CA ILE A 120 -14.28 11.09 -21.47
C ILE A 120 -12.80 10.94 -21.10
N THR A 121 -12.18 12.05 -20.69
CA THR A 121 -10.96 12.01 -19.86
C THR A 121 -11.19 12.82 -18.60
N ILE A 122 -10.81 12.26 -17.46
CA ILE A 122 -10.71 13.00 -16.18
C ILE A 122 -9.25 12.90 -15.74
N GLU A 123 -8.61 14.02 -15.43
CA GLU A 123 -7.30 14.07 -14.79
C GLU A 123 -7.27 14.99 -13.57
N ALA A 124 -6.31 14.76 -12.68
CA ALA A 124 -6.04 15.61 -11.52
C ALA A 124 -4.59 15.41 -11.02
N TRP A 125 -4.06 16.41 -10.34
CA TRP A 125 -2.97 16.25 -9.39
C TRP A 125 -3.53 16.03 -7.99
N VAL A 126 -3.00 15.03 -7.28
CA VAL A 126 -3.47 14.62 -5.95
C VAL A 126 -2.32 14.42 -4.97
N ASN A 127 -2.53 14.87 -3.74
CA ASN A 127 -1.66 14.59 -2.59
C ASN A 127 -2.57 14.25 -1.38
N PRO A 128 -3.08 12.99 -1.30
CA PRO A 128 -4.00 12.58 -0.25
C PRO A 128 -3.32 12.51 1.12
N ASP A 129 -4.07 12.83 2.17
CA ASP A 129 -3.57 12.82 3.55
C ASP A 129 -3.11 11.43 4.01
N LYS A 130 -2.03 11.41 4.80
CA LYS A 130 -1.35 10.18 5.25
C LYS A 130 -2.21 9.30 6.18
N ASP A 131 -3.29 9.84 6.72
CA ASP A 131 -4.23 9.16 7.61
C ASP A 131 -5.42 8.50 6.88
N LEU A 132 -5.53 8.65 5.55
CA LEU A 132 -6.60 8.06 4.74
C LEU A 132 -6.81 6.59 5.14
N LYS A 133 -7.98 6.24 5.69
CA LYS A 133 -8.19 4.93 6.34
C LYS A 133 -8.02 3.79 5.33
N ALA A 134 -7.54 2.63 5.78
CA ALA A 134 -7.46 1.44 4.92
C ALA A 134 -8.87 1.05 4.43
N GLY A 135 -9.00 0.77 3.12
CA GLY A 135 -10.30 0.51 2.49
C GLY A 135 -11.12 1.76 2.15
N ALA A 136 -10.72 2.97 2.59
CA ALA A 136 -11.45 4.19 2.27
C ALA A 136 -11.27 4.60 0.80
N THR A 137 -12.32 5.23 0.27
CA THR A 137 -12.34 5.91 -1.04
C THR A 137 -12.32 7.42 -0.82
N ALA A 138 -11.65 8.17 -1.69
CA ALA A 138 -11.67 9.63 -1.73
C ALA A 138 -12.03 10.09 -3.15
N TYR A 139 -13.15 10.80 -3.28
CA TYR A 139 -13.69 11.28 -4.56
C TYR A 139 -12.84 12.41 -5.15
N ILE A 140 -12.52 12.37 -6.44
CA ILE A 140 -11.79 13.47 -7.11
C ILE A 140 -12.79 14.36 -7.85
N LEU A 141 -13.51 13.79 -8.81
CA LEU A 141 -14.49 14.49 -9.64
C LEU A 141 -15.56 13.51 -10.11
N GLY A 142 -16.82 13.92 -10.15
CA GLY A 142 -17.89 13.16 -10.82
C GLY A 142 -19.25 13.84 -10.81
N LYS A 143 -20.14 13.34 -11.65
CA LYS A 143 -21.53 13.79 -11.80
C LYS A 143 -22.48 12.71 -11.31
N GLY A 144 -23.54 13.14 -10.63
CA GLY A 144 -24.51 12.24 -10.03
C GLY A 144 -24.16 11.79 -8.60
N ARG A 145 -25.18 11.25 -7.92
CA ARG A 145 -25.21 10.87 -6.50
C ARG A 145 -24.99 12.04 -5.55
N THR A 146 -25.37 13.26 -5.91
CA THR A 146 -25.24 14.43 -5.01
C THR A 146 -26.16 14.32 -3.79
N ASN A 147 -27.28 13.58 -3.91
CA ASN A 147 -28.45 13.63 -3.04
C ASN A 147 -29.17 15.01 -3.05
N ASN A 148 -28.98 15.80 -4.11
CA ASN A 148 -29.74 17.03 -4.35
C ASN A 148 -31.25 16.75 -4.46
N ARG A 149 -32.07 17.74 -4.10
CA ARG A 149 -33.52 17.62 -4.17
C ARG A 149 -33.97 17.40 -5.63
N GLY A 150 -34.76 16.35 -5.85
CA GLY A 150 -35.25 15.96 -7.18
C GLY A 150 -34.40 14.89 -7.87
N GLN A 151 -33.17 14.66 -7.42
CA GLN A 151 -32.24 13.70 -8.02
C GLN A 151 -32.37 12.29 -7.42
N GLN A 152 -32.17 11.26 -8.25
CA GLN A 152 -32.33 9.87 -7.84
C GLN A 152 -31.08 9.37 -7.08
N PRO A 153 -31.18 8.77 -5.86
CA PRO A 153 -30.01 8.39 -5.05
C PRO A 153 -28.98 7.41 -5.69
N HIS A 154 -29.30 6.85 -6.86
CA HIS A 154 -28.50 5.86 -7.58
C HIS A 154 -28.24 6.29 -9.04
N ASN A 155 -28.12 7.60 -9.30
CA ASN A 155 -27.89 8.20 -10.62
C ASN A 155 -26.41 8.47 -10.96
N GLN A 156 -25.48 7.57 -10.66
CA GLN A 156 -24.07 7.82 -10.98
C GLN A 156 -23.86 7.89 -12.51
N ASN A 157 -23.68 9.10 -13.02
CA ASN A 157 -23.35 9.35 -14.43
C ASN A 157 -21.91 8.88 -14.68
N TYR A 158 -20.96 9.42 -13.90
CA TYR A 158 -19.56 9.00 -13.88
C TYR A 158 -18.85 9.56 -12.64
N GLY A 159 -17.72 8.96 -12.26
CA GLY A 159 -16.84 9.50 -11.25
C GLY A 159 -15.44 8.91 -11.29
N LEU A 160 -14.44 9.76 -11.11
CA LEU A 160 -13.06 9.38 -10.78
C LEU A 160 -12.84 9.55 -9.28
N ARG A 161 -12.28 8.52 -8.67
CA ARG A 161 -11.88 8.52 -7.25
C ARG A 161 -10.62 7.70 -7.04
N ILE A 162 -9.99 7.91 -5.89
CA ILE A 162 -8.91 7.04 -5.41
C ILE A 162 -9.41 6.14 -4.27
N PHE A 163 -8.73 5.02 -4.02
CA PHE A 163 -8.97 4.18 -2.86
C PHE A 163 -7.67 3.62 -2.26
N ARG A 164 -7.65 3.41 -0.95
CA ARG A 164 -6.48 2.85 -0.23
C ARG A 164 -6.60 1.34 -0.04
N SER A 165 -5.57 0.60 -0.44
CA SER A 165 -5.36 -0.80 -0.01
C SER A 165 -3.93 -1.02 0.48
N GLY A 166 -3.79 -1.46 1.72
CA GLY A 166 -2.50 -1.53 2.42
C GLY A 166 -1.87 -0.13 2.59
N ASN A 167 -0.66 0.07 2.06
CA ASN A 167 0.01 1.39 2.00
C ASN A 167 -0.01 2.01 0.59
N SER A 168 -0.81 1.46 -0.33
CA SER A 168 -0.92 1.97 -1.70
C SER A 168 -2.29 2.59 -1.97
N VAL A 169 -2.28 3.58 -2.85
CA VAL A 169 -3.45 4.30 -3.34
C VAL A 169 -3.63 3.97 -4.82
N TYR A 170 -4.86 3.64 -5.20
CA TYR A 170 -5.25 3.09 -6.50
C TYR A 170 -6.36 3.95 -7.11
N LEU A 171 -6.49 3.94 -8.43
CA LEU A 171 -7.58 4.56 -9.17
C LEU A 171 -8.83 3.67 -9.14
N SER A 172 -10.00 4.30 -9.06
CA SER A 172 -11.29 3.67 -9.30
C SER A 172 -12.14 4.61 -10.15
N PHE A 173 -12.63 4.12 -11.27
CA PHE A 173 -13.61 4.82 -12.12
C PHE A 173 -14.93 4.08 -12.02
N LEU A 174 -16.05 4.80 -11.82
CA LEU A 174 -17.37 4.19 -11.72
C LEU A 174 -18.45 4.97 -12.45
N PHE A 175 -19.42 4.24 -12.96
CA PHE A 175 -20.71 4.75 -13.46
C PHE A 175 -21.80 3.71 -13.22
N ARG A 176 -23.05 4.07 -13.53
CA ARG A 176 -24.17 3.14 -13.58
C ARG A 176 -24.79 3.18 -14.97
N SER A 177 -25.21 2.03 -15.48
CA SER A 177 -25.93 1.95 -16.75
C SER A 177 -27.41 2.32 -16.59
N ARG A 178 -27.99 2.90 -17.64
CA ARG A 178 -29.43 3.19 -17.73
C ARG A 178 -30.26 1.90 -17.82
N THR A 179 -29.73 0.92 -18.54
CA THR A 179 -30.34 -0.41 -18.74
C THR A 179 -29.75 -1.44 -17.77
N VAL A 180 -30.60 -2.13 -17.01
CA VAL A 180 -30.16 -3.18 -16.08
C VAL A 180 -29.98 -4.51 -16.82
N GLY A 181 -28.75 -5.01 -16.90
CA GLY A 181 -28.46 -6.36 -17.40
C GLY A 181 -28.74 -7.47 -16.38
N ALA A 182 -28.45 -8.73 -16.72
CA ALA A 182 -28.69 -9.90 -15.85
C ALA A 182 -28.07 -9.79 -14.43
N HIS A 183 -26.96 -9.05 -14.29
CA HIS A 183 -26.45 -8.62 -13.00
C HIS A 183 -27.26 -7.43 -12.46
N LYS A 184 -28.16 -7.68 -11.51
CA LYS A 184 -29.13 -6.75 -10.89
C LYS A 184 -28.59 -5.40 -10.37
N SER A 185 -27.28 -5.17 -10.35
CA SER A 185 -26.67 -3.97 -9.78
C SER A 185 -26.66 -2.77 -10.74
N ALA A 186 -26.52 -2.99 -12.05
CA ALA A 186 -26.22 -1.96 -13.07
C ALA A 186 -24.98 -1.08 -12.79
N TRP A 187 -24.19 -1.40 -11.75
CA TRP A 187 -22.99 -0.66 -11.38
C TRP A 187 -21.79 -1.15 -12.19
N HIS A 188 -21.05 -0.23 -12.77
CA HIS A 188 -19.82 -0.51 -13.50
C HIS A 188 -18.68 0.17 -12.76
N ARG A 189 -17.66 -0.61 -12.39
CA ARG A 189 -16.49 -0.08 -11.70
C ARG A 189 -15.23 -0.71 -12.25
N TRP A 190 -14.30 0.12 -12.68
CA TRP A 190 -12.94 -0.27 -13.03
C TRP A 190 -12.01 0.14 -11.89
N ASP A 191 -11.24 -0.80 -11.36
CA ASP A 191 -10.25 -0.56 -10.31
C ASP A 191 -8.84 -0.86 -10.84
N SER A 192 -7.88 0.04 -10.63
CA SER A 192 -6.47 -0.23 -10.97
C SER A 192 -5.85 -1.25 -10.01
N SER A 193 -5.05 -2.17 -10.52
CA SER A 193 -4.26 -3.13 -9.73
C SER A 193 -2.83 -2.66 -9.45
N GLU A 194 -2.38 -1.58 -10.09
CA GLU A 194 -1.14 -0.86 -9.83
C GLU A 194 -1.46 0.56 -9.30
N GLY A 195 -0.68 1.05 -8.34
CA GLY A 195 -0.97 2.28 -7.59
C GLY A 195 0.26 3.10 -7.26
N PHE A 196 0.09 4.16 -6.47
CA PHE A 196 1.17 4.94 -5.85
C PHE A 196 1.20 4.72 -4.33
N SER A 197 2.21 5.25 -3.64
CA SER A 197 2.36 5.08 -2.19
C SER A 197 1.63 6.17 -1.42
N LEU A 198 0.96 5.83 -0.33
CA LEU A 198 0.34 6.85 0.50
C LEU A 198 1.42 7.76 1.13
N GLY A 199 1.29 9.08 0.95
CA GLY A 199 2.19 10.06 1.53
C GLY A 199 3.52 10.29 0.81
N SER A 200 3.71 9.79 -0.43
CA SER A 200 4.90 10.13 -1.27
C SER A 200 4.85 11.53 -1.91
N GLY A 201 3.80 12.31 -1.63
CA GLY A 201 3.58 13.67 -2.10
C GLY A 201 2.64 13.71 -3.30
N TRP A 202 2.85 14.70 -4.17
CA TRP A 202 2.07 14.91 -5.38
C TRP A 202 2.23 13.79 -6.43
N HIS A 203 1.08 13.32 -6.91
CA HIS A 203 0.92 12.36 -8.00
C HIS A 203 -0.05 12.91 -9.05
N HIS A 204 0.24 12.70 -10.33
CA HIS A 204 -0.75 12.92 -11.40
C HIS A 204 -1.58 11.64 -11.57
N VAL A 205 -2.89 11.77 -11.73
CA VAL A 205 -3.82 10.67 -11.92
C VAL A 205 -4.78 11.01 -13.06
N ALA A 206 -5.04 10.04 -13.94
CA ALA A 206 -6.05 10.21 -14.99
C ALA A 206 -6.76 8.89 -15.34
N VAL A 207 -7.97 9.01 -15.88
CA VAL A 207 -8.69 7.93 -16.55
C VAL A 207 -9.23 8.44 -17.89
N THR A 208 -9.03 7.66 -18.95
CA THR A 208 -9.66 7.86 -20.26
C THR A 208 -10.63 6.72 -20.54
N TYR A 209 -11.83 7.02 -21.04
CA TYR A 209 -12.83 6.01 -21.38
C TYR A 209 -13.69 6.44 -22.56
N LEU A 210 -14.12 5.48 -23.39
CA LEU A 210 -15.12 5.68 -24.43
C LEU A 210 -16.36 4.87 -24.02
N PHE A 211 -17.45 5.55 -23.68
CA PHE A 211 -18.67 4.88 -23.20
C PHE A 211 -19.18 3.88 -24.25
N GLY A 212 -19.66 2.73 -23.78
CA GLY A 212 -20.07 1.62 -24.64
C GLY A 212 -18.93 0.73 -25.16
N LYS A 213 -17.66 1.10 -24.95
CA LYS A 213 -16.49 0.32 -25.36
C LYS A 213 -15.63 -0.07 -24.16
N PRO A 214 -15.96 -1.14 -23.42
CA PRO A 214 -15.35 -1.43 -22.12
C PRO A 214 -13.84 -1.71 -22.18
N GLU A 215 -13.33 -2.14 -23.33
CA GLU A 215 -11.91 -2.36 -23.62
C GLU A 215 -11.12 -1.06 -23.87
N SER A 216 -11.79 0.08 -24.02
CA SER A 216 -11.17 1.40 -24.18
C SER A 216 -10.59 1.97 -22.87
N ILE A 217 -11.04 1.50 -21.70
CA ILE A 217 -10.67 2.05 -20.40
C ILE A 217 -9.15 2.05 -20.17
N ARG A 218 -8.57 3.20 -19.84
CA ARG A 218 -7.16 3.34 -19.44
C ARG A 218 -7.09 4.16 -18.16
N GLY A 219 -6.31 3.69 -17.19
CA GLY A 219 -5.89 4.49 -16.05
C GLY A 219 -4.42 4.86 -16.18
N TYR A 220 -4.05 6.05 -15.72
CA TYR A 220 -2.70 6.57 -15.73
C TYR A 220 -2.34 7.13 -14.35
N ILE A 221 -1.13 6.84 -13.88
CA ILE A 221 -0.59 7.42 -12.64
C ILE A 221 0.86 7.83 -12.87
N ASP A 222 1.19 9.08 -12.59
CA ASP A 222 2.51 9.69 -12.81
C ASP A 222 2.97 9.61 -14.28
N GLY A 223 2.01 9.82 -15.20
CA GLY A 223 2.21 9.70 -16.64
C GLY A 223 2.45 8.26 -17.14
N GLU A 224 2.34 7.24 -16.30
CA GLU A 224 2.45 5.83 -16.71
C GLU A 224 1.06 5.17 -16.76
N ARG A 225 0.76 4.45 -17.85
CA ARG A 225 -0.42 3.59 -17.91
C ARG A 225 -0.34 2.50 -16.83
N VAL A 226 -1.39 2.36 -16.03
CA VAL A 226 -1.49 1.33 -14.98
C VAL A 226 -2.45 0.20 -15.37
N LYS A 227 -2.16 -1.02 -14.89
CA LYS A 227 -3.09 -2.14 -15.01
C LYS A 227 -4.32 -1.93 -14.13
N GLY A 228 -5.44 -2.53 -14.54
CA GLY A 228 -6.69 -2.58 -13.80
C GLY A 228 -7.73 -3.43 -14.51
N ALA A 229 -8.86 -3.67 -13.85
CA ALA A 229 -9.93 -4.51 -14.37
C ALA A 229 -11.31 -3.99 -13.96
N TRP A 230 -12.31 -4.30 -14.78
CA TRP A 230 -13.72 -4.18 -14.41
C TRP A 230 -14.04 -5.18 -13.30
N ASN A 231 -14.70 -4.71 -12.25
CA ASN A 231 -14.91 -5.47 -11.02
C ASN A 231 -16.14 -6.40 -11.15
N PRO A 232 -15.96 -7.74 -11.10
CA PRO A 232 -17.03 -8.71 -11.32
C PRO A 232 -18.01 -8.86 -10.15
N ALA A 233 -17.74 -8.21 -9.00
CA ALA A 233 -18.72 -8.13 -7.90
C ALA A 233 -19.88 -7.17 -8.19
N TYR A 234 -19.77 -6.38 -9.27
CA TYR A 234 -20.84 -5.52 -9.79
C TYR A 234 -21.33 -6.06 -11.14
N ALA A 235 -21.77 -5.21 -12.07
CA ALA A 235 -22.14 -5.62 -13.43
C ALA A 235 -20.93 -5.69 -14.39
N GLY A 236 -19.70 -5.47 -13.91
CA GLY A 236 -18.46 -5.66 -14.68
C GLY A 236 -18.32 -4.73 -15.88
N ALA A 237 -17.70 -5.24 -16.95
CA ALA A 237 -17.56 -4.58 -18.25
C ALA A 237 -18.92 -4.46 -18.96
N THR A 238 -19.16 -3.38 -19.70
CA THR A 238 -20.45 -3.15 -20.37
C THR A 238 -20.35 -2.36 -21.66
N THR A 239 -21.30 -2.61 -22.56
CA THR A 239 -21.58 -1.80 -23.76
C THR A 239 -22.84 -0.94 -23.61
N GLN A 240 -23.52 -1.02 -22.45
CA GLN A 240 -24.77 -0.31 -22.17
C GLN A 240 -24.54 1.19 -21.93
N PRO A 241 -25.50 2.06 -22.32
CA PRO A 241 -25.45 3.50 -22.07
C PRO A 241 -25.36 3.82 -20.57
N PRO A 242 -24.59 4.83 -20.17
CA PRO A 242 -24.60 5.35 -18.80
C PRO A 242 -25.94 6.02 -18.46
N ILE A 243 -26.16 6.25 -17.16
CA ILE A 243 -27.14 7.25 -16.72
C ILE A 243 -26.65 8.63 -17.15
N VAL A 244 -27.56 9.42 -17.69
CA VAL A 244 -27.40 10.83 -18.02
C VAL A 244 -28.62 11.54 -17.42
N ASP A 245 -28.40 12.55 -16.58
CA ASP A 245 -29.43 13.38 -15.95
C ASP A 245 -28.86 14.74 -15.52
N ASP A 246 -29.72 15.67 -15.12
CA ASP A 246 -29.35 17.06 -14.79
C ASP A 246 -28.79 17.22 -13.35
N ASP A 247 -28.12 16.20 -12.80
CA ASP A 247 -27.48 16.30 -11.47
C ASP A 247 -26.12 17.01 -11.56
N ASP A 248 -25.68 17.66 -10.48
CA ASP A 248 -24.52 18.54 -10.50
C ASP A 248 -23.18 17.79 -10.66
N LEU A 249 -22.19 18.52 -11.18
CA LEU A 249 -20.80 18.07 -11.24
C LEU A 249 -20.06 18.52 -9.98
N TRP A 250 -19.52 17.56 -9.21
CA TRP A 250 -18.86 17.82 -7.93
C TRP A 250 -17.37 17.45 -7.97
N VAL A 251 -16.53 18.31 -7.40
CA VAL A 251 -15.11 18.08 -7.13
C VAL A 251 -14.87 17.86 -5.64
N GLY A 252 -14.19 16.78 -5.29
CA GLY A 252 -13.78 16.45 -3.92
C GLY A 252 -14.80 15.68 -3.07
N SER A 253 -16.04 15.43 -3.54
CA SER A 253 -17.01 14.64 -2.78
C SER A 253 -18.12 14.03 -3.64
N SER A 254 -19.02 13.26 -3.00
CA SER A 254 -20.24 12.67 -3.56
C SER A 254 -21.17 12.25 -2.40
N MET A 255 -22.32 11.64 -2.71
CA MET A 255 -23.26 11.05 -1.75
C MET A 255 -23.72 12.00 -0.63
N GLY A 256 -24.15 13.22 -0.96
CA GLY A 256 -24.58 14.20 0.04
C GLY A 256 -23.46 14.71 0.94
N ARG A 257 -22.22 14.71 0.44
CA ARG A 257 -20.99 15.15 1.12
C ARG A 257 -20.60 14.31 2.34
N ILE A 258 -20.94 13.02 2.39
CA ILE A 258 -20.51 12.17 3.50
C ILE A 258 -18.97 12.12 3.61
N THR A 259 -18.46 12.41 4.79
CA THR A 259 -17.02 12.50 5.10
C THR A 259 -16.25 11.20 4.83
N ALA A 260 -16.96 10.07 4.77
CA ALA A 260 -16.41 8.76 4.44
C ALA A 260 -15.99 8.58 2.97
N VAL A 261 -16.48 9.42 2.04
CA VAL A 261 -16.09 9.38 0.60
C VAL A 261 -15.43 10.67 0.11
N GLY A 262 -15.48 11.75 0.89
CA GLY A 262 -14.85 13.02 0.56
C GLY A 262 -13.32 12.94 0.46
N PHE A 263 -12.75 13.79 -0.37
CA PHE A 263 -11.30 13.94 -0.48
C PHE A 263 -10.74 14.60 0.78
N ARG A 264 -9.65 14.03 1.31
CA ARG A 264 -8.86 14.65 2.39
C ARG A 264 -7.40 14.70 1.95
N GLY A 265 -6.87 15.90 1.88
CA GLY A 265 -5.55 16.19 1.29
C GLY A 265 -5.61 17.36 0.33
N GLN A 266 -4.61 17.49 -0.54
CA GLN A 266 -4.54 18.54 -1.55
C GLN A 266 -4.90 18.00 -2.93
N MET A 267 -5.58 18.82 -3.74
CA MET A 267 -5.79 18.59 -5.16
C MET A 267 -5.35 19.81 -5.96
N ASP A 268 -4.90 19.58 -7.18
CA ASP A 268 -4.51 20.60 -8.13
C ASP A 268 -4.85 20.17 -9.56
N GLU A 269 -4.94 21.11 -10.50
CA GLU A 269 -5.08 20.86 -11.94
C GLU A 269 -6.12 19.76 -12.28
N VAL A 270 -7.30 19.85 -11.67
CA VAL A 270 -8.41 18.92 -11.91
C VAL A 270 -9.05 19.31 -13.24
N ALA A 271 -9.22 18.39 -14.19
CA ALA A 271 -9.79 18.68 -15.49
C ALA A 271 -10.67 17.54 -16.03
N LEU A 272 -11.73 17.93 -16.74
CA LEU A 272 -12.71 17.07 -17.42
C LEU A 272 -12.74 17.39 -18.91
N TYR A 273 -12.69 16.39 -19.79
CA TYR A 273 -12.66 16.55 -21.24
C TYR A 273 -13.65 15.62 -21.95
N ARG A 274 -14.32 16.14 -23.00
CA ARG A 274 -15.07 15.34 -24.00
C ARG A 274 -14.16 14.80 -25.12
N ARG A 275 -13.04 14.18 -24.76
CA ARG A 275 -12.10 13.50 -25.66
C ARG A 275 -11.23 12.50 -24.91
N ILE A 276 -10.66 11.54 -25.65
CA ILE A 276 -9.56 10.70 -25.16
C ILE A 276 -8.27 11.49 -25.29
N LEU A 277 -7.57 11.75 -24.18
CA LEU A 277 -6.18 12.24 -24.25
C LEU A 277 -5.25 11.08 -24.60
N THR A 278 -4.22 11.35 -25.41
CA THR A 278 -3.28 10.30 -25.85
C THR A 278 -2.30 9.92 -24.74
N GLU A 279 -1.66 8.76 -24.87
CA GLU A 279 -0.66 8.28 -23.91
C GLU A 279 0.57 9.21 -23.88
N GLU A 280 0.91 9.84 -25.00
CA GLU A 280 1.97 10.85 -25.11
C GLU A 280 1.61 12.12 -24.33
N GLN A 281 0.39 12.64 -24.50
CA GLN A 281 -0.11 13.80 -23.76
C GLN A 281 -0.11 13.54 -22.25
N LEU A 282 -0.59 12.36 -21.83
CA LEU A 282 -0.64 11.98 -20.41
C LEU A 282 0.75 11.68 -19.83
N THR A 283 1.68 11.14 -20.63
CA THR A 283 3.10 10.98 -20.23
C THR A 283 3.75 12.35 -20.01
N GLN A 284 3.48 13.32 -20.87
CA GLN A 284 3.99 14.70 -20.75
C GLN A 284 3.48 15.44 -19.52
N ARG A 285 2.39 14.99 -18.88
CA ARG A 285 1.89 15.57 -17.62
C ARG A 285 2.84 15.36 -16.44
N TYR A 286 3.69 14.34 -16.45
CA TYR A 286 4.61 14.06 -15.33
C TYR A 286 6.09 14.17 -15.74
N PRO A 287 6.57 15.36 -16.14
CA PRO A 287 7.94 15.57 -16.61
C PRO A 287 8.89 15.64 -15.40
N ILE A 288 9.36 14.47 -14.98
CA ILE A 288 10.37 14.31 -13.94
C ILE A 288 11.73 13.94 -14.55
N GLU A 289 12.81 14.45 -13.94
CA GLU A 289 14.17 14.03 -14.28
C GLU A 289 14.31 12.50 -14.12
N PRO A 290 15.04 11.81 -15.02
CA PRO A 290 15.36 10.40 -14.83
C PRO A 290 15.99 10.18 -13.45
N TYR A 291 15.46 9.18 -12.73
CA TYR A 291 15.97 8.86 -11.40
C TYR A 291 17.45 8.48 -11.47
N ILE A 292 18.29 9.16 -10.69
CA ILE A 292 19.68 8.81 -10.43
C ILE A 292 19.86 8.73 -8.90
N PRO A 293 20.49 7.68 -8.35
CA PRO A 293 20.76 7.60 -6.91
C PRO A 293 21.61 8.78 -6.42
N LYS A 294 21.05 9.59 -5.52
CA LYS A 294 21.73 10.73 -4.87
C LYS A 294 21.95 10.41 -3.39
N PHE A 295 23.16 10.64 -2.90
CA PHE A 295 23.55 10.42 -1.50
C PHE A 295 23.82 11.74 -0.80
N VAL A 296 23.56 11.81 0.50
CA VAL A 296 23.93 12.97 1.33
C VAL A 296 25.46 13.14 1.31
N VAL A 297 25.94 14.38 1.19
CA VAL A 297 27.37 14.71 1.20
C VAL A 297 28.03 14.11 2.46
N GLY A 298 29.13 13.37 2.26
CA GLY A 298 29.84 12.68 3.34
C GLY A 298 29.24 11.35 3.82
N SER A 299 28.08 10.90 3.32
CA SER A 299 27.48 9.62 3.76
C SER A 299 28.17 8.37 3.18
N LEU A 300 28.89 8.51 2.07
CA LEU A 300 29.73 7.48 1.47
C LEU A 300 31.12 7.49 2.12
N ARG A 301 31.27 6.78 3.23
CA ARG A 301 32.53 6.68 3.98
C ARG A 301 33.58 5.84 3.22
N PRO A 302 34.85 6.26 3.16
CA PRO A 302 35.93 5.45 2.58
C PRO A 302 36.01 4.04 3.19
N GLY A 303 36.25 3.02 2.37
CA GLY A 303 36.37 1.63 2.82
C GLY A 303 35.08 0.99 3.35
N ARG A 304 33.91 1.61 3.14
CA ARG A 304 32.59 1.10 3.56
C ARG A 304 31.60 1.06 2.41
N VAL A 305 30.69 0.10 2.47
CA VAL A 305 29.51 0.02 1.60
C VAL A 305 28.34 0.62 2.36
N ARG A 306 27.93 1.82 1.98
CA ARG A 306 26.78 2.52 2.56
C ARG A 306 25.50 1.80 2.13
N VAL A 307 24.72 1.29 3.08
CA VAL A 307 23.41 0.68 2.83
C VAL A 307 22.29 1.59 3.33
N GLU A 308 21.30 1.81 2.47
CA GLU A 308 20.07 2.55 2.74
C GLU A 308 18.85 1.65 2.51
N ILE A 309 17.89 1.69 3.43
CA ILE A 309 16.60 1.00 3.28
C ILE A 309 15.52 2.05 3.03
N VAL A 310 14.81 1.98 1.90
CA VAL A 310 13.66 2.84 1.60
C VAL A 310 12.38 2.02 1.66
N GLU A 311 11.51 2.36 2.59
CA GLU A 311 10.22 1.70 2.79
C GLU A 311 9.11 2.30 1.90
N ASN A 312 7.93 1.66 1.97
CA ASN A 312 6.66 2.15 1.46
C ASN A 312 6.70 2.37 -0.06
N LEU A 313 7.22 1.39 -0.79
CA LEU A 313 7.21 1.39 -2.25
C LEU A 313 5.85 0.91 -2.79
N SER A 314 5.47 1.47 -3.95
CA SER A 314 4.30 1.00 -4.70
C SER A 314 4.51 -0.42 -5.23
N LYS A 315 3.44 -1.21 -5.33
CA LYS A 315 3.46 -2.57 -5.91
C LYS A 315 3.55 -2.60 -7.45
N ARG A 316 4.02 -1.52 -8.10
CA ARG A 316 4.15 -1.45 -9.57
C ARG A 316 5.21 -2.42 -10.07
N SER A 317 5.01 -2.88 -11.30
CA SER A 317 6.04 -3.63 -12.04
C SER A 317 7.17 -2.75 -12.59
N SER A 318 6.91 -1.47 -12.88
CA SER A 318 7.92 -0.47 -13.26
C SER A 318 8.88 -0.15 -12.10
N TRP A 319 10.04 0.45 -12.40
CA TRP A 319 10.88 1.02 -11.34
C TRP A 319 10.22 2.32 -10.82
N PRO A 320 10.15 2.57 -9.50
CA PRO A 320 9.71 3.85 -9.00
C PRO A 320 10.53 5.01 -9.58
N ARG A 321 9.87 5.97 -10.23
CA ARG A 321 10.49 7.21 -10.72
C ARG A 321 11.01 8.10 -9.58
N ARG A 322 10.52 7.87 -8.35
CA ARG A 322 10.91 8.57 -7.13
C ARG A 322 11.03 7.57 -5.98
N PHE A 323 11.91 7.87 -5.03
CA PHE A 323 12.03 7.14 -3.78
C PHE A 323 11.85 8.11 -2.61
N GLY A 324 11.25 7.63 -1.52
CA GLY A 324 11.23 8.35 -0.26
C GLY A 324 12.63 8.51 0.35
N LYS A 325 12.74 9.29 1.43
CA LYS A 325 13.96 9.29 2.25
C LYS A 325 14.21 7.89 2.82
N PRO A 326 15.47 7.44 2.96
CA PRO A 326 15.77 6.20 3.66
C PRO A 326 15.17 6.17 5.07
N ALA A 327 14.46 5.09 5.39
CA ALA A 327 13.92 4.83 6.74
C ALA A 327 15.03 4.44 7.72
N THR A 328 16.08 3.77 7.23
CA THR A 328 17.33 3.57 7.99
C THR A 328 18.53 3.51 7.04
N SER A 329 19.71 3.59 7.64
CA SER A 329 20.97 3.36 6.96
C SER A 329 22.02 2.76 7.88
N TYR A 330 22.99 2.07 7.32
CA TYR A 330 24.11 1.43 8.02
C TYR A 330 25.27 1.21 7.04
N ASP A 331 26.42 0.74 7.54
CA ASP A 331 27.60 0.47 6.73
C ASP A 331 27.91 -1.03 6.73
N GLU A 332 28.17 -1.59 5.56
CA GLU A 332 28.77 -2.91 5.35
C GLU A 332 30.22 -2.79 4.87
N ASP A 333 30.89 -3.92 4.65
CA ASP A 333 32.26 -3.98 4.14
C ASP A 333 32.43 -4.65 2.78
N VAL A 334 31.40 -5.34 2.27
CA VAL A 334 31.36 -5.96 0.94
C VAL A 334 29.96 -5.83 0.36
N PHE A 335 29.84 -5.95 -0.96
CA PHE A 335 28.54 -6.05 -1.64
C PHE A 335 27.99 -7.49 -1.51
N GLY A 336 27.59 -7.89 -0.30
CA GLY A 336 26.97 -9.19 -0.03
C GLY A 336 25.94 -9.09 1.09
N PHE A 337 24.68 -9.34 0.75
CA PHE A 337 23.51 -9.02 1.57
C PHE A 337 22.54 -10.21 1.61
N PHE A 338 22.39 -10.82 2.79
CA PHE A 338 21.47 -11.93 3.04
C PHE A 338 20.40 -11.61 4.09
N GLN A 339 20.59 -10.52 4.84
CA GLN A 339 19.65 -9.98 5.82
C GLN A 339 19.79 -8.44 5.87
N VAL A 340 18.74 -7.75 6.35
CA VAL A 340 18.80 -6.35 6.79
C VAL A 340 18.71 -6.28 8.33
N PRO A 341 19.21 -5.21 8.97
CA PRO A 341 18.97 -4.96 10.38
C PRO A 341 17.48 -5.00 10.71
N GLU A 342 17.16 -5.39 11.95
CA GLU A 342 15.79 -5.42 12.45
C GLU A 342 15.22 -4.00 12.51
N LYS A 343 13.94 -3.87 12.17
CA LYS A 343 13.19 -2.64 12.36
C LYS A 343 12.67 -2.58 13.79
N TYR A 344 12.61 -1.38 14.35
CA TYR A 344 12.07 -1.14 15.67
C TYR A 344 11.17 0.10 15.67
N THR A 345 10.14 0.09 16.50
CA THR A 345 9.35 1.28 16.88
C THR A 345 10.23 2.29 17.63
N GLY A 346 9.72 3.51 17.83
CA GLY A 346 10.39 4.52 18.67
C GLY A 346 10.70 4.06 20.11
N SER A 347 9.94 3.09 20.62
CA SER A 347 10.10 2.44 21.93
C SER A 347 11.05 1.24 21.96
N GLY A 348 11.59 0.81 20.81
CA GLY A 348 12.46 -0.37 20.72
C GLY A 348 11.73 -1.72 20.72
N VAL A 349 10.43 -1.74 20.39
CA VAL A 349 9.68 -2.96 20.07
C VAL A 349 9.97 -3.34 18.61
N ARG A 350 10.14 -4.63 18.29
CA ARG A 350 10.43 -5.06 16.90
C ARG A 350 9.21 -4.75 16.01
N ASP A 351 9.49 -4.22 14.82
CA ASP A 351 8.51 -3.91 13.78
C ASP A 351 8.89 -4.63 12.46
N ALA A 352 8.01 -4.61 11.46
CA ALA A 352 8.24 -5.20 10.14
C ALA A 352 8.62 -4.14 9.09
N TRP A 353 9.59 -4.48 8.24
CA TRP A 353 9.87 -3.71 7.02
C TRP A 353 8.69 -3.80 6.03
N SER A 354 8.34 -2.69 5.39
CA SER A 354 7.28 -2.63 4.38
C SER A 354 7.51 -3.61 3.22
N ASN A 355 6.44 -4.19 2.66
CA ASN A 355 6.55 -5.05 1.48
C ASN A 355 5.84 -4.40 0.27
N PRO A 356 6.56 -3.94 -0.78
CA PRO A 356 8.02 -4.02 -0.98
C PRO A 356 8.84 -2.90 -0.27
N PHE A 357 10.17 -3.12 -0.15
CA PHE A 357 11.16 -2.11 0.24
C PHE A 357 12.39 -2.13 -0.69
N LEU A 358 13.13 -1.02 -0.79
CA LEU A 358 14.41 -0.93 -1.50
C LEU A 358 15.56 -1.17 -0.52
N LEU A 359 16.49 -2.05 -0.86
CA LEU A 359 17.87 -1.99 -0.39
C LEU A 359 18.71 -1.26 -1.45
N ARG A 360 19.39 -0.18 -1.07
CA ARG A 360 20.36 0.53 -1.90
C ARG A 360 21.73 0.48 -1.21
N ALA A 361 22.67 -0.23 -1.81
CA ALA A 361 24.05 -0.32 -1.36
C ALA A 361 24.95 0.49 -2.29
N ALA A 362 25.84 1.33 -1.75
CA ALA A 362 26.75 2.14 -2.54
C ALA A 362 28.13 2.26 -1.92
N ALA A 363 29.16 2.28 -2.77
CA ALA A 363 30.51 2.60 -2.39
C ALA A 363 31.23 3.28 -3.54
N LYS A 364 32.28 4.02 -3.20
CA LYS A 364 33.31 4.38 -4.17
C LYS A 364 34.42 3.34 -4.15
N ILE A 365 34.84 2.86 -5.31
CA ILE A 365 35.84 1.81 -5.45
C ILE A 365 36.83 2.19 -6.56
N ALA A 366 38.12 2.16 -6.25
CA ALA A 366 39.19 2.22 -7.24
C ALA A 366 39.27 0.88 -7.98
N LEU A 367 38.99 0.91 -9.28
CA LEU A 367 39.08 -0.28 -10.14
C LEU A 367 40.40 -0.21 -10.95
N PRO A 368 41.16 -1.31 -11.07
CA PRO A 368 42.31 -1.36 -11.96
C PRO A 368 41.93 -1.07 -13.43
N LYS A 369 42.86 -0.50 -14.21
CA LYS A 369 42.63 -0.28 -15.65
C LYS A 369 42.49 -1.62 -16.37
N GLY A 370 41.48 -1.76 -17.23
CA GLY A 370 41.23 -2.97 -18.02
C GLY A 370 39.78 -3.44 -17.96
N GLU A 371 39.51 -4.60 -18.57
CA GLU A 371 38.22 -5.30 -18.51
C GLU A 371 38.11 -6.14 -17.22
N HIS A 372 36.94 -6.10 -16.58
CA HIS A 372 36.59 -6.88 -15.41
C HIS A 372 35.31 -7.67 -15.66
N GLU A 373 35.29 -8.96 -15.34
CA GLU A 373 34.06 -9.75 -15.31
C GLU A 373 33.41 -9.66 -13.93
N TRP A 374 32.17 -9.19 -13.89
CA TRP A 374 31.37 -9.03 -12.68
C TRP A 374 30.17 -9.97 -12.69
N LEU A 375 29.77 -10.43 -11.52
CA LEU A 375 28.58 -11.26 -11.30
C LEU A 375 27.63 -10.52 -10.35
N LEU A 376 26.47 -10.14 -10.86
CA LEU A 376 25.36 -9.58 -10.09
C LEU A 376 24.41 -10.72 -9.71
N ARG A 377 24.14 -10.93 -8.42
CA ARG A 377 23.08 -11.83 -7.92
C ARG A 377 22.02 -11.04 -7.16
N VAL A 378 20.74 -11.31 -7.39
CA VAL A 378 19.62 -10.69 -6.66
C VAL A 378 18.43 -11.65 -6.47
N ARG A 379 17.73 -11.51 -5.34
CA ARG A 379 16.44 -12.20 -5.10
C ARG A 379 15.27 -11.48 -5.78
N GLY A 380 15.21 -10.17 -5.54
CA GLY A 380 14.14 -9.27 -5.99
C GLY A 380 14.41 -8.65 -7.36
N LYS A 381 13.85 -7.46 -7.59
CA LYS A 381 14.15 -6.66 -8.79
C LYS A 381 15.45 -5.90 -8.56
N GLY A 382 16.50 -6.24 -9.30
CA GLY A 382 17.84 -5.68 -9.15
C GLY A 382 18.22 -4.68 -10.25
N ARG A 383 19.00 -3.66 -9.89
CA ARG A 383 19.58 -2.67 -10.79
C ARG A 383 20.96 -2.26 -10.30
N LEU A 384 21.93 -2.25 -11.20
CA LEU A 384 23.32 -1.90 -10.92
C LEU A 384 23.71 -0.64 -11.69
N TRP A 385 24.27 0.31 -10.96
CA TRP A 385 24.75 1.58 -11.49
C TRP A 385 26.28 1.67 -11.42
N LEU A 386 26.86 2.30 -12.43
CA LEU A 386 28.26 2.72 -12.47
C LEU A 386 28.30 4.19 -12.90
N ASP A 387 28.87 5.06 -12.07
CA ASP A 387 29.00 6.50 -12.32
C ASP A 387 27.70 7.18 -12.79
N GLY A 388 26.58 6.80 -12.17
CA GLY A 388 25.25 7.35 -12.48
C GLY A 388 24.55 6.76 -13.71
N LYS A 389 25.17 5.80 -14.41
CA LYS A 389 24.56 5.05 -15.54
C LYS A 389 24.13 3.64 -15.10
N VAL A 390 22.96 3.17 -15.53
CA VAL A 390 22.56 1.77 -15.34
C VAL A 390 23.38 0.88 -16.26
N ILE A 391 24.07 -0.12 -15.71
CA ILE A 391 24.86 -1.11 -16.48
C ILE A 391 24.25 -2.51 -16.47
N ALA A 392 23.37 -2.82 -15.52
CA ALA A 392 22.62 -4.07 -15.50
C ALA A 392 21.30 -3.95 -14.75
N GLU A 393 20.28 -4.68 -15.20
CA GLU A 393 19.04 -4.93 -14.47
C GLU A 393 18.68 -6.42 -14.48
N ILE A 394 17.96 -6.85 -13.44
CA ILE A 394 17.37 -8.18 -13.29
C ILE A 394 15.93 -7.98 -12.80
N ASN A 395 14.95 -8.35 -13.62
CA ASN A 395 13.52 -8.27 -13.26
C ASN A 395 13.10 -9.40 -12.30
N TYR A 396 11.89 -9.34 -11.75
CA TYR A 396 11.29 -10.48 -11.04
C TYR A 396 11.13 -11.69 -11.99
N GLY A 397 11.33 -12.91 -11.47
CA GLY A 397 11.03 -14.14 -12.20
C GLY A 397 9.51 -14.33 -12.42
N LYS A 398 9.15 -15.28 -13.29
CA LYS A 398 7.75 -15.73 -13.43
C LYS A 398 7.44 -16.70 -12.28
N PHE A 399 6.50 -16.33 -11.41
CA PHE A 399 6.10 -17.14 -10.25
C PHE A 399 4.67 -17.71 -10.34
N GLY A 400 4.04 -17.59 -11.51
CA GLY A 400 2.73 -18.18 -11.81
C GLY A 400 2.89 -19.39 -12.72
N GLY A 401 2.81 -20.58 -12.15
CA GLY A 401 2.81 -21.86 -12.86
C GLY A 401 2.30 -22.96 -11.95
N GLY A 402 1.52 -23.89 -12.51
CA GLY A 402 1.16 -25.11 -11.79
C GLY A 402 2.38 -26.02 -11.61
N ALA A 403 2.24 -27.11 -10.86
CA ALA A 403 3.30 -28.11 -10.65
C ALA A 403 3.71 -28.87 -11.94
N HIS A 404 3.20 -28.46 -13.10
CA HIS A 404 3.45 -29.04 -14.42
C HIS A 404 4.18 -28.07 -15.37
N ASN A 405 4.56 -26.89 -14.91
CA ASN A 405 5.34 -25.95 -15.74
C ASN A 405 6.82 -26.34 -15.72
N ASN A 406 7.45 -26.37 -16.91
CA ASN A 406 8.89 -26.58 -17.03
C ASN A 406 9.67 -25.59 -16.16
N VAL A 407 10.66 -26.09 -15.42
CA VAL A 407 11.64 -25.27 -14.72
C VAL A 407 12.35 -24.43 -15.79
N GLN A 408 12.37 -23.11 -15.64
CA GLN A 408 13.15 -22.27 -16.54
C GLN A 408 14.63 -22.59 -16.36
N GLU A 409 15.28 -23.08 -17.41
CA GLU A 409 16.73 -23.11 -17.50
C GLU A 409 17.24 -21.66 -17.45
N VAL A 410 17.83 -21.29 -16.32
CA VAL A 410 18.55 -20.03 -16.16
C VAL A 410 19.99 -20.32 -16.54
N ALA A 411 20.53 -19.59 -17.51
CA ALA A 411 21.96 -19.63 -17.80
C ALA A 411 22.74 -19.24 -16.53
N LEU A 412 23.37 -20.23 -15.89
CA LEU A 412 24.16 -20.04 -14.68
C LEU A 412 25.53 -19.48 -15.05
N ALA A 413 26.09 -18.67 -14.17
CA ALA A 413 27.48 -18.26 -14.29
C ALA A 413 28.40 -19.44 -13.95
N GLU A 414 29.45 -19.63 -14.75
CA GLU A 414 30.51 -20.60 -14.48
C GLU A 414 31.70 -19.92 -13.80
N GLY A 415 32.33 -20.63 -12.86
CA GLY A 415 33.52 -20.14 -12.17
C GLY A 415 34.09 -21.18 -11.20
N LYS A 416 35.40 -21.10 -10.93
CA LYS A 416 36.10 -22.06 -10.09
C LYS A 416 35.52 -22.09 -8.68
N ASN A 417 34.95 -23.24 -8.29
CA ASN A 417 34.26 -23.49 -7.02
C ASN A 417 33.10 -22.51 -6.72
N LEU A 418 32.52 -21.89 -7.76
CA LEU A 418 31.43 -20.93 -7.61
C LEU A 418 30.21 -21.58 -6.94
N ARG A 419 29.73 -20.96 -5.87
CA ARG A 419 28.52 -21.38 -5.15
C ARG A 419 27.31 -21.38 -6.09
N TYR A 420 26.54 -22.46 -6.06
CA TYR A 420 25.27 -22.59 -6.79
C TYR A 420 24.30 -21.46 -6.47
N LEU A 421 23.48 -21.09 -7.46
CA LEU A 421 22.48 -20.04 -7.34
C LEU A 421 21.36 -20.46 -6.36
N GLY A 422 21.06 -19.60 -5.37
CA GLY A 422 20.01 -19.86 -4.38
C GLY A 422 18.62 -19.99 -5.02
N PRO A 423 17.69 -20.80 -4.46
CA PRO A 423 16.37 -21.05 -5.06
C PRO A 423 15.56 -19.78 -5.40
N GLY A 424 15.55 -19.42 -6.69
CA GLY A 424 14.88 -18.24 -7.24
C GLY A 424 15.57 -16.90 -6.93
N ASP A 425 16.82 -16.92 -6.49
CA ASP A 425 17.74 -15.85 -6.85
C ASP A 425 17.96 -15.88 -8.38
N ARG A 426 18.43 -14.77 -8.93
CA ARG A 426 18.76 -14.63 -10.36
C ARG A 426 20.11 -13.96 -10.47
N GLU A 427 20.86 -14.31 -11.50
CA GLU A 427 22.18 -13.76 -11.74
C GLU A 427 22.35 -13.22 -13.16
N LYS A 428 23.34 -12.33 -13.30
CA LYS A 428 23.78 -11.79 -14.59
C LYS A 428 25.29 -11.58 -14.53
N LEU A 429 26.00 -12.14 -15.52
CA LEU A 429 27.39 -11.82 -15.78
C LEU A 429 27.45 -10.53 -16.62
N LEU A 430 28.44 -9.68 -16.36
CA LEU A 430 28.68 -8.42 -17.07
C LEU A 430 30.18 -8.17 -17.20
N LYS A 431 30.60 -7.68 -18.38
CA LYS A 431 31.94 -7.15 -18.62
C LYS A 431 31.93 -5.64 -18.39
N VAL A 432 32.87 -5.15 -17.59
CA VAL A 432 33.00 -3.73 -17.23
C VAL A 432 34.43 -3.29 -17.46
N THR A 433 34.62 -2.33 -18.37
CA THR A 433 35.93 -1.70 -18.59
C THR A 433 36.11 -0.53 -17.64
N SER A 434 37.25 -0.48 -16.93
CA SER A 434 37.67 0.67 -16.13
C SER A 434 38.91 1.34 -16.70
N GLU A 435 38.98 2.66 -16.52
CA GLU A 435 40.10 3.52 -16.92
C GLU A 435 41.25 3.49 -15.91
N GLY A 436 41.08 2.83 -14.75
CA GLY A 436 42.07 2.84 -13.66
C GLY A 436 41.79 3.85 -12.55
N ARG A 437 40.55 4.29 -12.39
CA ARG A 437 40.14 5.36 -11.46
C ARG A 437 39.13 4.89 -10.41
N GLU A 438 38.78 5.80 -9.50
CA GLU A 438 37.64 5.63 -8.61
C GLU A 438 36.32 5.73 -9.39
N HIS A 439 35.41 4.79 -9.11
CA HIS A 439 34.05 4.76 -9.65
C HIS A 439 33.02 4.69 -8.52
N LEU A 440 31.87 5.34 -8.70
CA LEU A 440 30.71 5.18 -7.83
C LEU A 440 29.89 3.98 -8.30
N ILE A 441 29.82 2.95 -7.46
CA ILE A 441 29.06 1.73 -7.72
C ILE A 441 27.83 1.73 -6.79
N VAL A 442 26.65 1.54 -7.36
CA VAL A 442 25.39 1.45 -6.59
C VAL A 442 24.61 0.20 -7.00
N LEU A 443 24.39 -0.71 -6.06
CA LEU A 443 23.48 -1.85 -6.20
C LEU A 443 22.14 -1.51 -5.54
N GLU A 444 21.08 -1.52 -6.33
CA GLU A 444 19.70 -1.40 -5.88
C GLU A 444 18.97 -2.74 -6.03
N MET A 445 18.24 -3.15 -5.00
CA MET A 445 17.29 -4.24 -5.09
C MET A 445 15.97 -3.91 -4.38
N ILE A 446 14.85 -4.05 -5.07
CA ILE A 446 13.52 -4.06 -4.45
C ILE A 446 13.23 -5.47 -3.94
N ALA A 447 13.14 -5.61 -2.61
CA ALA A 447 12.82 -6.85 -1.92
C ALA A 447 11.29 -7.04 -1.80
N GLY A 448 10.80 -8.21 -2.19
CA GLY A 448 9.36 -8.51 -2.25
C GLY A 448 8.65 -7.74 -3.36
N ASN A 449 7.33 -7.89 -3.44
CA ASN A 449 6.47 -7.16 -4.39
C ASN A 449 5.02 -6.95 -3.86
N GLY A 450 4.82 -7.12 -2.55
CA GLY A 450 3.50 -7.10 -1.91
C GLY A 450 2.77 -8.46 -1.87
N SER A 451 3.12 -9.41 -2.75
CA SER A 451 2.63 -10.80 -2.71
C SER A 451 3.73 -11.79 -2.28
N GLN A 452 4.97 -11.54 -2.68
CA GLN A 452 6.15 -12.29 -2.26
C GLN A 452 6.77 -11.68 -1.01
N ARG A 453 7.33 -12.51 -0.12
CA ARG A 453 8.06 -12.05 1.07
C ARG A 453 9.25 -11.17 0.67
N ALA A 454 9.48 -10.09 1.41
CA ALA A 454 10.61 -9.19 1.19
C ALA A 454 11.91 -9.75 1.79
N THR A 455 12.51 -10.73 1.11
CA THR A 455 13.80 -11.34 1.48
C THR A 455 14.92 -10.96 0.51
N LEU A 456 16.17 -11.02 0.98
CA LEU A 456 17.33 -10.68 0.15
C LEU A 456 17.92 -11.86 -0.62
N GLY A 457 17.64 -13.11 -0.24
CA GLY A 457 18.32 -14.28 -0.81
C GLY A 457 19.84 -14.16 -0.64
N GLU A 458 20.61 -14.46 -1.69
CA GLU A 458 22.07 -14.29 -1.73
C GLU A 458 22.51 -13.08 -2.56
N THR A 459 21.80 -11.95 -2.38
CA THR A 459 22.03 -10.72 -3.13
C THR A 459 23.45 -10.21 -2.96
N SER A 460 24.17 -10.05 -4.07
CA SER A 460 25.58 -9.70 -4.06
C SER A 460 26.05 -9.09 -5.40
N LEU A 461 27.16 -8.36 -5.33
CA LEU A 461 27.97 -7.99 -6.49
C LEU A 461 29.36 -8.55 -6.29
N SER A 462 29.83 -9.33 -7.24
CA SER A 462 31.13 -9.99 -7.19
C SER A 462 31.97 -9.66 -8.42
N VAL A 463 33.30 -9.76 -8.29
CA VAL A 463 34.27 -9.62 -9.37
C VAL A 463 35.05 -10.93 -9.54
N LYS A 464 35.35 -11.31 -10.79
CA LYS A 464 36.14 -12.49 -11.11
C LYS A 464 37.59 -12.26 -10.71
N ASN A 465 38.19 -13.24 -10.04
CA ASN A 465 39.59 -13.21 -9.62
C ASN A 465 40.51 -13.85 -10.67
N LYS A 466 41.83 -13.72 -10.49
CA LYS A 466 42.83 -14.25 -11.44
C LYS A 466 42.81 -15.78 -11.51
N GLU A 467 42.31 -16.42 -10.46
CA GLU A 467 42.21 -17.88 -10.32
C GLU A 467 40.92 -18.45 -10.96
N GLY A 468 40.10 -17.60 -11.61
CA GLY A 468 38.86 -17.98 -12.30
C GLY A 468 37.64 -18.19 -11.40
N GLY A 469 37.74 -17.89 -10.10
CA GLY A 469 36.61 -17.83 -9.17
C GLY A 469 36.04 -16.41 -9.05
N PHE A 470 35.07 -16.20 -8.16
CA PHE A 470 34.48 -14.88 -7.88
C PHE A 470 34.67 -14.46 -6.42
N THR A 471 34.93 -13.18 -6.19
CA THR A 471 35.00 -12.57 -4.86
C THR A 471 33.94 -11.49 -4.69
N LEU A 472 33.32 -11.39 -3.51
CA LEU A 472 32.41 -10.28 -3.20
C LEU A 472 33.16 -8.95 -3.31
N MET A 473 32.60 -8.01 -4.05
CA MET A 473 33.23 -6.72 -4.29
C MET A 473 33.34 -5.91 -2.98
N SER A 474 34.49 -5.28 -2.74
CA SER A 474 34.77 -4.53 -1.52
C SER A 474 35.50 -3.20 -1.80
N PRO A 475 35.13 -2.10 -1.13
CA PRO A 475 35.89 -0.85 -1.13
C PRO A 475 37.17 -0.89 -0.26
N ARG A 476 37.51 -2.04 0.34
CA ARG A 476 38.71 -2.23 1.18
C ARG A 476 39.41 -3.55 0.86
N LYS A 477 40.61 -3.76 1.43
CA LYS A 477 41.34 -5.04 1.36
C LYS A 477 40.64 -6.14 2.19
N ARG A 478 39.44 -6.56 1.77
CA ARG A 478 38.70 -7.71 2.31
C ARG A 478 38.30 -8.62 1.16
N THR A 479 38.72 -9.88 1.23
CA THR A 479 38.39 -10.91 0.25
C THR A 479 37.38 -11.88 0.84
N VAL A 480 36.22 -12.02 0.21
CA VAL A 480 35.26 -13.10 0.51
C VAL A 480 35.01 -13.85 -0.79
N GLN A 481 35.48 -15.09 -0.87
CA GLN A 481 35.25 -15.95 -2.05
C GLN A 481 33.77 -16.36 -2.10
N LEU A 482 33.15 -16.30 -3.28
CA LEU A 482 31.78 -16.75 -3.53
C LEU A 482 31.74 -18.28 -3.74
N THR A 483 32.30 -19.01 -2.79
CA THR A 483 32.21 -20.47 -2.66
C THR A 483 31.30 -20.82 -1.48
N ASP A 484 30.87 -22.07 -1.36
CA ASP A 484 30.03 -22.51 -0.23
C ASP A 484 30.70 -22.25 1.13
N GLN A 485 31.99 -22.55 1.25
CA GLN A 485 32.77 -22.30 2.45
C GLN A 485 32.96 -20.80 2.72
N GLY A 486 33.29 -20.01 1.69
CA GLY A 486 33.54 -18.57 1.82
C GLY A 486 32.28 -17.80 2.21
N TRP A 487 31.17 -18.09 1.53
CA TRP A 487 29.86 -17.50 1.81
C TRP A 487 29.33 -17.93 3.19
N THR A 488 29.42 -19.21 3.56
CA THR A 488 28.98 -19.69 4.88
C THR A 488 29.79 -19.06 6.02
N SER A 489 31.11 -18.92 5.85
CA SER A 489 31.98 -18.29 6.84
C SER A 489 31.67 -16.80 6.99
N TYR A 490 31.51 -16.08 5.87
CA TYR A 490 31.07 -14.68 5.86
C TYR A 490 29.71 -14.48 6.52
N ARG A 491 28.71 -15.32 6.19
CA ARG A 491 27.38 -15.26 6.81
C ARG A 491 27.45 -15.46 8.32
N ARG A 492 28.23 -16.44 8.80
CA ARG A 492 28.40 -16.69 10.24
C ARG A 492 28.98 -15.47 10.97
N GLU A 493 30.07 -14.90 10.43
CA GLU A 493 30.69 -13.68 10.97
C GLU A 493 29.72 -12.49 10.97
N ARG A 494 28.97 -12.32 9.89
CA ARG A 494 28.05 -11.19 9.69
C ARG A 494 26.76 -11.30 10.51
N MET A 495 26.31 -12.51 10.85
CA MET A 495 25.20 -12.69 11.81
C MET A 495 25.51 -12.06 13.17
N SER A 496 26.74 -12.22 13.69
CA SER A 496 27.17 -11.57 14.93
C SER A 496 27.16 -10.04 14.82
N TYR A 497 27.62 -9.49 13.69
CA TYR A 497 27.52 -8.06 13.42
C TYR A 497 26.07 -7.55 13.45
N TYR A 498 25.14 -8.24 12.76
CA TYR A 498 23.72 -7.85 12.80
C TYR A 498 23.13 -7.96 14.21
N GLN A 499 23.48 -8.99 14.99
CA GLN A 499 23.04 -9.11 16.39
C GLN A 499 23.48 -7.91 17.23
N SER A 500 24.76 -7.53 17.17
CA SER A 500 25.28 -6.35 17.88
C SER A 500 24.62 -5.04 17.41
N LEU A 501 24.47 -4.85 16.09
CA LEU A 501 23.82 -3.66 15.51
C LEU A 501 22.36 -3.54 15.96
N ASN A 502 21.62 -4.65 15.96
CA ASN A 502 20.22 -4.72 16.41
C ASN A 502 20.11 -4.45 17.92
N GLN A 503 21.00 -5.00 18.74
CA GLN A 503 21.05 -4.74 20.18
C GLN A 503 21.31 -3.25 20.48
N ILE A 504 22.31 -2.64 19.83
CA ILE A 504 22.61 -1.21 19.99
C ILE A 504 21.42 -0.34 19.57
N ARG A 505 20.81 -0.61 18.41
CA ARG A 505 19.62 0.11 17.93
C ARG A 505 18.46 0.02 18.92
N ARG A 506 18.13 -1.19 19.36
CA ARG A 506 17.05 -1.45 20.31
C ARG A 506 17.26 -0.74 21.65
N LEU A 507 18.48 -0.84 22.21
CA LEU A 507 18.82 -0.20 23.48
C LEU A 507 18.79 1.33 23.39
N THR A 508 19.26 1.91 22.28
CA THR A 508 19.22 3.36 22.04
C THR A 508 17.78 3.87 21.97
N LEU A 509 16.89 3.20 21.23
CA LEU A 509 15.48 3.59 21.12
C LEU A 509 14.75 3.47 22.46
N ARG A 510 14.99 2.38 23.20
CA ARG A 510 14.38 2.14 24.51
C ARG A 510 14.74 3.19 25.57
N LYS A 511 15.79 4.00 25.40
CA LYS A 511 16.16 5.04 26.37
C LYS A 511 15.00 6.01 26.69
N SER A 512 14.14 6.30 25.72
CA SER A 512 12.97 7.17 25.89
C SER A 512 11.91 6.61 26.85
N GLU A 513 11.85 5.30 27.04
CA GLU A 513 10.92 4.63 27.96
C GLU A 513 11.64 4.02 29.18
N ALA A 514 12.93 4.28 29.36
CA ALA A 514 13.74 3.60 30.37
C ALA A 514 13.15 3.79 31.78
N ASP A 515 12.77 5.01 32.13
CA ASP A 515 12.28 5.37 33.47
C ASP A 515 10.89 4.76 33.73
N TYR A 516 9.99 4.83 32.75
CA TYR A 516 8.67 4.17 32.80
C TYR A 516 8.81 2.67 33.07
N TRP A 517 9.68 1.97 32.34
CA TRP A 517 9.91 0.55 32.56
C TRP A 517 10.64 0.28 33.89
N GLN A 518 11.57 1.13 34.32
CA GLN A 518 12.24 0.98 35.61
C GLN A 518 11.26 1.11 36.78
N GLN A 519 10.42 2.16 36.79
CA GLN A 519 9.38 2.37 37.78
C GLN A 519 8.39 1.20 37.79
N ARG A 520 7.88 0.78 36.62
CA ARG A 520 6.97 -0.37 36.51
C ARG A 520 7.60 -1.68 37.02
N HIS A 521 8.89 -1.91 36.77
CA HIS A 521 9.61 -3.07 37.32
C HIS A 521 9.83 -2.95 38.84
N ALA A 522 10.08 -1.75 39.37
CA ALA A 522 10.21 -1.53 40.82
C ALA A 522 8.88 -1.84 41.53
N THR A 523 7.76 -1.25 41.07
CA THR A 523 6.42 -1.54 41.58
C THR A 523 6.05 -3.02 41.43
N ALA A 524 6.42 -3.67 40.32
CA ALA A 524 6.18 -5.10 40.13
C ALA A 524 6.98 -5.96 41.14
N ARG A 525 8.25 -5.63 41.42
CA ARG A 525 9.05 -6.32 42.44
C ARG A 525 8.44 -6.14 43.84
N GLU A 526 8.05 -4.93 44.19
CA GLU A 526 7.40 -4.62 45.48
C GLU A 526 6.04 -5.33 45.63
N ALA A 527 5.25 -5.41 44.55
CA ALA A 527 4.00 -6.16 44.54
C ALA A 527 4.22 -7.68 44.64
N ILE A 528 5.34 -8.19 44.13
CA ILE A 528 5.72 -9.61 44.24
C ILE A 528 6.20 -9.95 45.65
N THR A 529 7.01 -9.11 46.30
CA THR A 529 7.48 -9.38 47.69
C THR A 529 6.34 -9.38 48.71
N LYS A 530 5.24 -8.69 48.43
CA LYS A 530 4.00 -8.72 49.25
C LYS A 530 3.12 -9.96 49.00
N LYS A 531 3.40 -10.77 47.97
CA LYS A 531 2.68 -12.03 47.72
C LYS A 531 3.33 -13.18 48.47
N LYS A 532 2.51 -14.06 49.06
CA LYS A 532 2.99 -15.33 49.61
C LYS A 532 3.71 -16.11 48.50
N PRO A 533 4.95 -16.59 48.73
CA PRO A 533 5.65 -17.43 47.75
C PRO A 533 4.78 -18.63 47.37
N LEU A 534 4.78 -18.99 46.09
CA LEU A 534 4.23 -20.28 45.66
C LEU A 534 5.01 -21.38 46.40
N GLY A 535 4.31 -22.35 46.99
CA GLY A 535 4.91 -23.40 47.85
C GLY A 535 5.80 -24.43 47.12
N HIS A 536 6.32 -24.08 45.95
CA HIS A 536 7.08 -24.94 45.06
C HIS A 536 8.52 -24.45 44.98
N LYS A 537 9.49 -25.36 45.05
CA LYS A 537 10.92 -25.04 45.15
C LYS A 537 11.51 -24.41 43.87
N SER A 538 10.86 -24.60 42.72
CA SER A 538 11.22 -24.00 41.43
C SER A 538 9.97 -23.84 40.55
N ILE A 539 10.12 -23.15 39.42
CA ILE A 539 9.03 -23.04 38.43
C ILE A 539 8.72 -24.40 37.77
N ASP A 540 9.74 -25.23 37.57
CA ASP A 540 9.59 -26.59 37.06
C ASP A 540 8.84 -27.47 38.06
N ALA A 541 9.16 -27.38 39.36
CA ALA A 541 8.42 -28.07 40.42
C ALA A 541 6.96 -27.58 40.58
N PHE A 542 6.62 -26.39 40.08
CA PHE A 542 5.25 -25.91 39.98
C PHE A 542 4.54 -26.44 38.73
N LEU A 543 5.22 -26.48 37.59
CA LEU A 543 4.70 -27.02 36.33
C LEU A 543 4.45 -28.53 36.45
N GLU A 544 5.43 -29.30 36.94
CA GLU A 544 5.30 -30.73 37.19
C GLU A 544 4.18 -31.05 38.18
N ALA A 545 4.05 -30.30 39.28
CA ALA A 545 2.94 -30.49 40.22
C ALA A 545 1.57 -30.15 39.61
N SER A 546 1.51 -29.13 38.74
CA SER A 546 0.30 -28.75 38.02
C SER A 546 -0.10 -29.79 36.96
N TRP A 547 0.88 -30.31 36.22
CA TRP A 547 0.68 -31.40 35.26
C TRP A 547 0.30 -32.71 35.94
N ALA A 548 0.95 -33.08 37.04
CA ALA A 548 0.57 -34.23 37.85
C ALA A 548 -0.88 -34.10 38.34
N LYS A 549 -1.26 -32.95 38.90
CA LYS A 549 -2.66 -32.69 39.33
C LYS A 549 -3.65 -32.76 38.18
N ALA A 550 -3.32 -32.21 37.02
CA ALA A 550 -4.17 -32.26 35.81
C ALA A 550 -4.29 -33.69 35.26
N ASN A 551 -3.19 -34.45 35.25
CA ASN A 551 -3.17 -35.85 34.79
C ASN A 551 -3.93 -36.77 35.76
N THR A 552 -3.79 -36.58 37.07
CA THR A 552 -4.59 -37.34 38.07
C THR A 552 -6.07 -36.98 37.98
N ALA A 553 -6.42 -35.71 37.76
CA ALA A 553 -7.81 -35.32 37.51
C ALA A 553 -8.35 -35.99 36.24
N ALA A 554 -7.62 -35.90 35.12
CA ALA A 554 -7.99 -36.54 33.86
C ALA A 554 -8.12 -38.07 33.98
N ALA A 555 -7.18 -38.74 34.66
CA ALA A 555 -7.24 -40.18 34.91
C ALA A 555 -8.42 -40.58 35.81
N LYS A 556 -8.78 -39.75 36.79
CA LYS A 556 -9.96 -39.98 37.66
C LYS A 556 -11.28 -39.72 36.93
N THR A 557 -11.28 -38.90 35.87
CA THR A 557 -12.44 -38.69 34.98
C THR A 557 -12.52 -39.75 33.87
N ALA A 558 -11.39 -40.35 33.48
CA ALA A 558 -11.30 -41.42 32.49
C ALA A 558 -11.56 -42.83 33.10
N GLY A 559 -12.64 -42.97 33.87
CA GLY A 559 -13.12 -44.26 34.33
C GLY A 559 -13.68 -45.10 33.17
N GLU A 560 -13.16 -46.31 32.99
CA GLU A 560 -13.67 -47.44 32.17
C GLU A 560 -13.95 -47.24 30.67
N ILE A 561 -13.92 -46.03 30.11
CA ILE A 561 -14.24 -45.78 28.70
C ILE A 561 -12.98 -45.77 27.82
N ASP A 562 -12.76 -46.85 27.07
CA ASP A 562 -11.73 -46.92 26.03
C ASP A 562 -12.21 -46.20 24.75
N PHE A 563 -11.42 -45.26 24.24
CA PHE A 563 -11.80 -44.50 23.04
C PHE A 563 -11.96 -45.38 21.79
N THR A 564 -11.13 -46.41 21.63
CA THR A 564 -11.11 -47.27 20.44
C THR A 564 -12.27 -48.27 20.46
N GLN A 565 -12.61 -48.82 21.62
CA GLN A 565 -13.65 -49.83 21.79
C GLN A 565 -15.04 -49.23 22.02
N THR A 566 -15.15 -48.09 22.72
CA THR A 566 -16.44 -47.50 23.11
C THR A 566 -16.83 -46.30 22.25
N ILE A 567 -15.93 -45.32 22.07
CA ILE A 567 -16.29 -44.01 21.45
C ILE A 567 -16.16 -44.02 19.92
N ARG A 568 -15.09 -44.63 19.39
CA ARG A 568 -14.82 -44.68 17.95
C ARG A 568 -15.92 -45.38 17.15
N PRO A 569 -16.57 -46.48 17.61
CA PRO A 569 -17.70 -47.07 16.89
C PRO A 569 -18.87 -46.10 16.74
N ILE A 570 -19.26 -45.39 17.81
CA ILE A 570 -20.36 -44.41 17.81
C ILE A 570 -20.08 -43.30 16.79
N LEU A 571 -18.87 -42.73 16.81
CA LEU A 571 -18.46 -41.70 15.85
C LEU A 571 -18.43 -42.22 14.41
N SER A 572 -18.00 -43.46 14.20
CA SER A 572 -17.95 -44.10 12.88
C SER A 572 -19.34 -44.34 12.30
N GLU A 573 -20.27 -44.84 13.10
CA GLU A 573 -21.63 -45.15 12.66
C GLU A 573 -22.47 -43.88 12.46
N ARG A 574 -22.41 -42.93 13.41
CA ARG A 574 -23.34 -41.79 13.46
C ARG A 574 -22.77 -40.50 12.86
N CYS A 575 -21.45 -40.28 12.87
CA CYS A 575 -20.85 -38.98 12.58
C CYS A 575 -19.98 -38.93 11.31
N PHE A 576 -19.10 -39.91 11.07
CA PHE A 576 -18.09 -39.85 9.99
C PHE A 576 -18.70 -39.76 8.57
N ARG A 577 -19.92 -40.27 8.35
CA ARG A 577 -20.65 -40.13 7.08
C ARG A 577 -20.82 -38.66 6.65
N CYS A 578 -20.93 -37.74 7.61
CA CYS A 578 -21.07 -36.30 7.37
C CYS A 578 -19.78 -35.53 7.72
N HIS A 579 -19.11 -35.88 8.82
CA HIS A 579 -17.94 -35.19 9.37
C HIS A 579 -16.63 -35.96 9.17
N ASP A 580 -16.51 -36.65 8.04
CA ASP A 580 -15.23 -37.06 7.47
C ASP A 580 -15.28 -36.97 5.94
N ASN A 581 -15.79 -38.01 5.25
CA ASN A 581 -15.79 -38.11 3.79
C ASN A 581 -16.49 -36.95 3.05
N LYS A 582 -17.47 -36.30 3.70
CA LYS A 582 -18.19 -35.13 3.17
C LYS A 582 -17.90 -33.83 3.92
N SER A 583 -17.11 -33.88 4.99
CA SER A 583 -16.66 -32.75 5.84
C SER A 583 -17.67 -31.59 5.96
N LYS A 584 -18.93 -31.90 6.28
CA LYS A 584 -19.99 -30.90 6.35
C LYS A 584 -19.70 -29.86 7.43
N GLY A 585 -19.80 -28.59 7.06
CA GLY A 585 -19.45 -27.48 7.94
C GLY A 585 -17.96 -27.46 8.29
N GLY A 586 -17.07 -27.91 7.39
CA GLY A 586 -15.61 -27.96 7.58
C GLY A 586 -15.09 -29.01 8.60
N LEU A 587 -15.96 -29.55 9.45
CA LEU A 587 -15.58 -30.37 10.60
C LEU A 587 -15.16 -31.79 10.21
N ARG A 588 -13.99 -32.23 10.71
CA ARG A 588 -13.47 -33.61 10.59
C ARG A 588 -13.27 -34.28 11.96
N LEU A 589 -14.11 -35.26 12.28
CA LEU A 589 -14.10 -35.96 13.57
C LEU A 589 -13.23 -37.23 13.60
N SER A 590 -12.79 -37.75 12.44
CA SER A 590 -11.88 -38.91 12.38
C SER A 590 -10.42 -38.56 12.70
N LEU A 591 -10.07 -37.27 12.69
CA LEU A 591 -8.74 -36.76 12.98
C LEU A 591 -8.78 -35.87 14.23
N ARG A 592 -7.96 -36.19 15.24
CA ARG A 592 -7.86 -35.40 16.49
C ARG A 592 -7.61 -33.91 16.23
N ALA A 593 -6.77 -33.58 15.25
CA ALA A 593 -6.51 -32.20 14.87
C ALA A 593 -7.74 -31.48 14.28
N GLY A 594 -8.57 -32.18 13.50
CA GLY A 594 -9.82 -31.63 12.95
C GLY A 594 -10.88 -31.44 14.03
N ALA A 595 -11.03 -32.39 14.96
CA ALA A 595 -11.99 -32.28 16.05
C ALA A 595 -11.65 -31.13 17.03
N ILE A 596 -10.36 -30.85 17.23
CA ILE A 596 -9.89 -29.72 18.07
C ILE A 596 -9.97 -28.39 17.31
N ALA A 597 -9.62 -28.35 16.02
CA ALA A 597 -9.73 -27.13 15.21
C ALA A 597 -11.19 -26.71 14.98
N GLY A 598 -12.13 -27.66 15.00
CA GLY A 598 -13.53 -27.40 14.68
C GLY A 598 -13.79 -27.43 13.18
N GLY A 599 -14.81 -26.70 12.76
CA GLY A 599 -15.19 -26.51 11.37
C GLY A 599 -15.45 -25.04 11.05
N ASP A 600 -16.35 -24.77 10.11
CA ASP A 600 -16.72 -23.41 9.65
C ASP A 600 -17.32 -22.53 10.77
N SER A 601 -17.64 -23.12 11.93
CA SER A 601 -18.04 -22.40 13.15
C SER A 601 -16.88 -21.73 13.91
N GLU A 602 -15.63 -22.00 13.54
CA GLU A 602 -14.36 -21.59 14.19
C GLU A 602 -14.19 -21.98 15.68
N MET A 603 -15.26 -22.50 16.31
CA MET A 603 -15.25 -23.12 17.64
C MET A 603 -14.80 -24.58 17.57
N ALA A 604 -13.93 -24.98 18.51
CA ALA A 604 -13.51 -26.37 18.70
C ALA A 604 -14.71 -27.31 18.93
N ALA A 605 -14.77 -28.41 18.19
CA ALA A 605 -15.81 -29.42 18.42
C ALA A 605 -15.53 -30.20 19.71
N ILE A 606 -14.25 -30.50 19.99
CA ILE A 606 -13.80 -31.12 21.24
C ILE A 606 -12.71 -30.24 21.86
N ASN A 607 -12.96 -29.76 23.08
CA ASN A 607 -11.97 -29.11 23.95
C ASN A 607 -11.41 -30.16 24.94
N PRO A 608 -10.16 -30.66 24.78
CA PRO A 608 -9.63 -31.72 25.63
C PRO A 608 -9.60 -31.32 27.11
N GLY A 609 -10.15 -32.18 27.97
CA GLY A 609 -10.25 -31.94 29.41
C GLY A 609 -11.36 -30.96 29.83
N LYS A 610 -12.19 -30.50 28.88
CA LYS A 610 -13.30 -29.56 29.11
C LYS A 610 -14.58 -29.94 28.33
N PRO A 611 -15.32 -30.96 28.79
CA PRO A 611 -16.51 -31.43 28.09
C PRO A 611 -17.60 -30.34 27.96
N GLU A 612 -17.83 -29.54 29.00
CA GLU A 612 -18.79 -28.43 29.01
C GLU A 612 -18.48 -27.30 28.00
N GLU A 613 -17.20 -27.10 27.68
CA GLU A 613 -16.76 -26.17 26.61
C GLU A 613 -16.74 -26.81 25.21
N SER A 614 -17.03 -28.11 25.07
CA SER A 614 -16.96 -28.83 23.79
C SER A 614 -18.26 -28.70 22.98
N LEU A 615 -18.20 -28.11 21.78
CA LEU A 615 -19.40 -27.89 20.96
C LEU A 615 -20.08 -29.20 20.52
N LEU A 616 -19.32 -30.29 20.32
CA LEU A 616 -19.87 -31.60 19.95
C LEU A 616 -20.88 -32.10 20.98
N LEU A 617 -20.59 -31.98 22.28
CA LEU A 617 -21.49 -32.41 23.35
C LEU A 617 -22.77 -31.56 23.39
N LYS A 618 -22.66 -30.26 23.11
CA LYS A 618 -23.83 -29.38 22.97
C LYS A 618 -24.74 -29.79 21.81
N ARG A 619 -24.18 -30.34 20.72
CA ARG A 619 -24.95 -30.75 19.52
C ARG A 619 -25.56 -32.14 19.60
N ILE A 620 -25.07 -33.06 20.44
CA ILE A 620 -25.69 -34.40 20.59
C ILE A 620 -26.79 -34.45 21.66
N HIS A 621 -26.94 -33.40 22.47
CA HIS A 621 -27.93 -33.34 23.55
C HIS A 621 -29.32 -32.91 23.01
N PRO A 622 -30.44 -33.45 23.52
CA PRO A 622 -31.80 -33.07 23.05
C PRO A 622 -32.13 -31.58 23.13
N ALA A 623 -31.47 -30.85 24.05
CA ALA A 623 -31.59 -29.40 24.20
C ALA A 623 -31.05 -28.58 23.01
N ALA A 624 -30.41 -29.22 22.02
CA ALA A 624 -29.94 -28.58 20.79
C ALA A 624 -31.06 -28.19 19.82
N GLY A 625 -32.28 -28.69 20.00
CA GLY A 625 -33.42 -28.42 19.10
C GLY A 625 -33.10 -28.82 17.64
N ASP A 626 -33.39 -27.92 16.70
CA ASP A 626 -33.15 -28.13 15.26
C ASP A 626 -31.66 -28.30 14.89
N ASP A 627 -30.75 -27.91 15.79
CA ASP A 627 -29.30 -27.98 15.63
C ASP A 627 -28.69 -29.32 16.08
N ILE A 628 -29.54 -30.30 16.47
CA ILE A 628 -29.14 -31.62 16.98
C ILE A 628 -28.43 -32.48 15.93
N MET A 629 -27.42 -33.21 16.37
CA MET A 629 -26.59 -34.11 15.56
C MET A 629 -26.72 -35.56 16.07
N PRO A 630 -26.95 -36.55 15.20
CA PRO A 630 -27.13 -36.44 13.75
C PRO A 630 -28.52 -35.86 13.36
N PRO A 631 -28.61 -34.98 12.34
CA PRO A 631 -29.85 -34.30 11.96
C PRO A 631 -30.78 -35.17 11.10
N LYS A 632 -30.33 -36.38 10.73
CA LYS A 632 -31.10 -37.40 10.01
C LYS A 632 -30.65 -38.79 10.48
N GLY A 633 -31.55 -39.52 11.13
CA GLY A 633 -31.31 -40.82 11.74
C GLY A 633 -31.87 -40.86 13.16
N LYS A 634 -31.64 -41.96 13.89
CA LYS A 634 -31.92 -42.01 15.32
C LYS A 634 -30.89 -41.15 16.07
N PRO A 635 -31.30 -40.26 16.98
CA PRO A 635 -30.39 -39.60 17.91
C PRO A 635 -29.58 -40.62 18.72
N LEU A 636 -28.49 -40.16 19.34
CA LEU A 636 -27.75 -40.98 20.29
C LEU A 636 -28.64 -41.29 21.51
N SER A 637 -28.64 -42.55 21.92
CA SER A 637 -29.30 -43.05 23.12
C SER A 637 -28.67 -42.45 24.39
N GLN A 638 -29.31 -42.66 25.54
CA GLN A 638 -28.81 -42.12 26.81
C GLN A 638 -27.48 -42.75 27.27
N SER A 639 -27.10 -43.93 26.76
CA SER A 639 -25.80 -44.56 27.03
C SER A 639 -24.73 -44.24 25.97
N GLU A 640 -25.11 -43.71 24.81
CA GLU A 640 -24.17 -43.23 23.77
C GLU A 640 -23.76 -41.75 23.98
N ARG A 641 -24.45 -41.00 24.85
CA ARG A 641 -24.23 -39.58 25.16
C ARG A 641 -23.55 -39.40 26.52
#